data_AF-A0A1D1ZV02-F1
#
_entry.id   AF-A0A1D1ZV02-F1
#
_cell.length_a   1.000
_cell.length_b   1.000
_cell.length_c   1.000
_cell.angle_alpha   90.00
_cell.angle_beta   90.00
_cell.angle_gamma   90.00
#
_symmetry.space_group_name_H-M   'P 1'
#
loop_
_entity.id
_entity.type
_entity.pdbx_description
1 polymer ?
#
loop_
_entity_poly.entity_id
_entity_poly.type
_entity_poly.pdbx_seq_one_letter_code
_entity_poly.pdbx_strand_id
1 'polypeptide(L)'
;HDRRCDPIDGRLGPGLAMPHACSGAPVIPFAGILRTGPSMHAVPRLGRCAPCRLRPTISRAVRCLATAEALPSWSPDPSTWTSPDSWVVFSDLHLSPSTAPTCMRVLDLVHAEAVSRNAGILFLGDFWHVRGALPVETLNSAVLRLSQWTQPTIMLVGNHDQVSLGGLDHALTPLAACSPHIHVMEHPMLHAGALWLPYRRARGELLAALRCAGESEAVRAVFAHVDVAGASLNDAFQARDGVPPSAFPRGLEVYTGHYHRPHTVPGTSIHYVGSPYQVSRGEAGQGKRLLVLDGDTWRVREEIPLDIGPRHFSASAFPYAQGPESAADLRSGDRLRLVLNEAQVIDGMAAIEALQQQGVEVEILAPAPSAAPVRIQDSEDLTPPQLFAAYAKSTGMPAGVEARGLSLLQALLTSQGSSAAATVLTFGQVTLSGFLSFADRVSYPLDARGVVVLTGSVDGQGFQSNGAGKSALAMSSLWCLTGGMDARSEGASTGRGLSVTDIIHSACKSATVRVEGTVNGLPFVVERTARRRGGKLSLMVDGVDRTMQEMRMTQAEIDRVLGAPLLGKTVFYGQSEVNALLEAGDRAFKEELGKLVDLSIWEEARAVANKELADRKAALAAVCTELPVRQGFRDRFQEDLIQATARAETWEEVVAQRREGWCRETRDLAWTLGELCHAAQAAWADHTGCAKALQRELLGARAELCSDPWSALAPTLDAPEEAAEMDLLRQRRDTLRAEAEAARLAQGSCQGVAAGCERRLQEFQEVLRHEGWGESDYGDLARQAAQANGKGSTHSAQQFAGREIVSRRLGGRTVEHPAAVTAADTSAPVCDRCHQPISKSMAADTLARLQSEAEEALLAAEQARLAARAAAQASASADAELAARQTARDRARSQAQLEAQQARHAIDTRLARLERELQEHEGMGQRLQSAGVEAGSLLDRLRATLGQSMNDGAVDVDALSLQSPPEEPHRDTHAFDSQRLLEQLGRSASQAAACIAAEPVPPGSASAANPHEVEAGRLRAQLATEAARVLELEGRGADLAAQLADLKLVHDALRPTGVVNYLLEGVLADLQATTGTFLAALAPSLTLELKPSRPGRADPEAVVEQVEKSVKVRVPGSQVLQPRSIKQLSGGERRRLALSLALGFSALAKRRGLLQSNLLVLDEVMQHLDAEGCARVAALLRTLPQASVLVVAQRGSAAAEAAEQLDLVVKEQGRSRVLLDHRGEA
;
A
#
# COMPACT_ATOMS: atom_id res chain seq x y z
N HIS A 1 46.01 15.91 22.69
CA HIS A 1 46.74 15.79 23.97
C HIS A 1 45.80 16.26 25.07
N ASP A 2 45.22 15.41 25.93
CA ASP A 2 45.72 14.23 26.69
C ASP A 2 46.29 14.62 28.08
N ARG A 3 45.91 13.82 29.10
CA ARG A 3 46.25 13.84 30.56
C ARG A 3 45.38 14.75 31.46
N ARG A 4 44.62 14.23 32.46
CA ARG A 4 44.92 13.43 33.71
C ARG A 4 45.53 14.31 34.82
N CYS A 5 45.31 14.14 36.14
CA CYS A 5 44.45 13.25 36.97
C CYS A 5 44.51 13.70 38.47
N ASP A 6 43.40 13.55 39.22
CA ASP A 6 43.31 13.23 40.69
C ASP A 6 43.98 14.20 41.72
N PRO A 7 43.93 13.99 43.08
CA PRO A 7 43.17 13.04 43.93
C PRO A 7 42.45 13.62 45.21
N ILE A 8 41.54 12.83 45.84
CA ILE A 8 41.48 12.28 47.25
C ILE A 8 41.88 13.23 48.44
N ASP A 9 41.28 13.26 49.66
CA ASP A 9 40.54 12.32 50.54
C ASP A 9 39.60 13.04 51.57
N GLY A 10 38.84 12.29 52.39
CA GLY A 10 38.21 12.84 53.61
C GLY A 10 37.08 12.03 54.27
N ARG A 11 37.40 11.01 55.09
CA ARG A 11 36.42 10.17 55.81
C ARG A 11 36.09 10.68 57.23
N LEU A 12 34.88 10.37 57.71
CA LEU A 12 34.59 9.97 59.11
C LEU A 12 33.31 9.09 59.15
N GLY A 13 33.27 8.10 60.05
CA GLY A 13 32.10 7.26 60.38
C GLY A 13 31.93 7.19 61.91
N PRO A 14 31.35 6.13 62.54
CA PRO A 14 30.75 4.91 61.96
C PRO A 14 29.38 4.48 62.61
N GLY A 15 28.77 3.38 62.14
CA GLY A 15 27.64 2.72 62.84
C GLY A 15 26.97 1.53 62.13
N LEU A 16 27.34 0.30 62.51
CA LEU A 16 26.62 -1.01 62.57
C LEU A 16 25.18 -1.13 61.95
N ALA A 17 24.70 -2.25 61.35
CA ALA A 17 25.27 -3.57 60.98
C ALA A 17 24.35 -4.36 59.99
N MET A 18 24.85 -5.50 59.48
CA MET A 18 24.27 -6.58 58.61
C MET A 18 23.07 -7.38 59.22
N PRO A 19 22.44 -8.42 58.57
CA PRO A 19 22.28 -8.83 57.15
C PRO A 19 20.88 -9.45 56.74
N HIS A 20 20.77 -9.95 55.49
CA HIS A 20 19.99 -11.14 54.98
C HIS A 20 18.44 -11.31 55.08
N ALA A 21 17.83 -11.49 53.89
CA ALA A 21 16.92 -12.58 53.44
C ALA A 21 15.48 -12.85 54.01
N CYS A 22 14.55 -13.07 53.04
CA CYS A 22 13.39 -14.00 53.04
C CYS A 22 12.11 -13.75 53.88
N SER A 23 11.00 -14.35 53.38
CA SER A 23 9.63 -14.48 53.95
C SER A 23 8.76 -13.21 53.99
N GLY A 24 7.40 -13.27 54.04
CA GLY A 24 6.46 -14.41 54.09
C GLY A 24 4.98 -13.98 53.92
N ALA A 25 4.04 -14.95 53.95
CA ALA A 25 2.58 -14.75 53.78
C ALA A 25 1.87 -14.17 55.03
N PRO A 26 0.57 -13.82 54.97
CA PRO A 26 -0.51 -14.76 55.43
C PRO A 26 -1.83 -14.65 54.59
N VAL A 27 -2.97 -15.31 54.82
CA VAL A 27 -3.44 -16.65 55.26
C VAL A 27 -4.99 -16.61 55.26
N ILE A 28 -5.59 -17.74 54.91
CA ILE A 28 -7.01 -18.19 54.88
C ILE A 28 -7.91 -17.79 56.08
N PRO A 29 -9.25 -17.75 55.90
CA PRO A 29 -10.17 -18.85 56.34
C PRO A 29 -11.35 -19.12 55.34
N PHE A 30 -12.17 -20.20 55.35
CA PHE A 30 -12.25 -21.44 56.17
C PHE A 30 -12.67 -22.74 55.38
N ALA A 31 -13.72 -23.49 55.79
CA ALA A 31 -14.00 -24.91 55.44
C ALA A 31 -15.50 -25.27 55.13
N GLY A 32 -15.79 -26.51 54.65
CA GLY A 32 -17.16 -27.08 54.77
C GLY A 32 -17.61 -28.39 54.04
N ILE A 33 -17.21 -29.59 54.50
CA ILE A 33 -18.03 -30.85 54.61
C ILE A 33 -18.38 -31.76 53.38
N LEU A 34 -17.86 -33.01 53.47
CA LEU A 34 -18.34 -34.38 53.09
C LEU A 34 -19.63 -34.66 52.26
N ARG A 35 -19.54 -35.66 51.36
CA ARG A 35 -20.49 -36.81 51.26
C ARG A 35 -19.94 -38.03 50.49
N THR A 36 -20.63 -39.18 50.57
CA THR A 36 -20.09 -40.55 50.40
C THR A 36 -20.95 -41.49 49.50
N GLY A 37 -20.31 -42.27 48.61
CA GLY A 37 -20.78 -43.57 48.06
C GLY A 37 -22.07 -43.61 47.21
N PRO A 38 -22.50 -44.79 46.66
CA PRO A 38 -21.95 -46.14 46.82
C PRO A 38 -21.59 -46.86 45.48
N SER A 39 -21.67 -48.20 45.44
CA SER A 39 -20.95 -49.15 44.56
C SER A 39 -21.85 -49.98 43.59
N MET A 40 -21.25 -51.04 42.99
CA MET A 40 -21.81 -52.15 42.15
C MET A 40 -21.56 -52.01 40.63
N HIS A 41 -21.24 -53.07 39.85
CA HIS A 41 -21.08 -54.51 40.14
C HIS A 41 -20.00 -55.17 39.22
N ALA A 42 -19.72 -56.46 39.42
CA ALA A 42 -18.63 -57.19 38.76
C ALA A 42 -19.11 -58.18 37.66
N VAL A 43 -18.29 -58.32 36.60
CA VAL A 43 -17.85 -59.54 35.88
C VAL A 43 -18.85 -60.72 35.75
N PRO A 44 -19.05 -61.25 34.52
CA PRO A 44 -18.41 -62.53 34.20
C PRO A 44 -17.68 -62.59 32.85
N ARG A 45 -16.55 -63.31 32.84
CA ARG A 45 -15.90 -63.83 31.63
C ARG A 45 -16.59 -65.11 31.18
N LEU A 46 -16.95 -65.20 29.91
CA LEU A 46 -17.19 -66.43 29.12
C LEU A 46 -16.69 -66.12 27.70
N GLY A 47 -16.01 -66.99 26.95
CA GLY A 47 -15.41 -68.29 27.24
C GLY A 47 -14.48 -68.64 26.07
N ARG A 48 -13.43 -69.45 26.28
CA ARG A 48 -12.51 -69.82 25.18
C ARG A 48 -13.19 -70.82 24.23
N CYS A 49 -13.06 -70.60 22.93
CA CYS A 49 -13.16 -71.64 21.90
C CYS A 49 -11.99 -71.52 20.91
N ALA A 50 -11.70 -72.61 20.20
CA ALA A 50 -10.40 -72.89 19.62
C ALA A 50 -10.04 -72.06 18.36
N PRO A 51 -8.74 -71.84 18.08
CA PRO A 51 -8.31 -71.19 16.84
C PRO A 51 -8.38 -72.18 15.66
N CYS A 52 -9.31 -71.95 14.74
CA CYS A 52 -9.32 -72.67 13.47
C CYS A 52 -8.14 -72.19 12.60
N ARG A 53 -7.17 -73.07 12.32
CA ARG A 53 -6.00 -72.74 11.51
C ARG A 53 -6.34 -72.78 10.01
N LEU A 54 -6.69 -71.63 9.44
CA LEU A 54 -6.56 -71.39 7.99
C LEU A 54 -5.87 -70.04 7.76
N ARG A 55 -4.56 -70.09 7.53
CA ARG A 55 -3.80 -69.02 6.86
C ARG A 55 -3.54 -69.47 5.42
N PRO A 56 -4.04 -68.77 4.39
CA PRO A 56 -3.40 -68.78 3.09
C PRO A 56 -2.10 -67.97 3.21
N THR A 57 -0.97 -68.55 2.83
CA THR A 57 0.34 -67.88 2.92
C THR A 57 0.58 -67.04 1.66
N ILE A 58 0.30 -65.74 1.75
CA ILE A 58 0.40 -64.74 0.66
C ILE A 58 1.82 -64.66 0.03
N SER A 59 2.85 -65.15 0.72
CA SER A 59 4.26 -65.04 0.31
C SER A 59 4.65 -65.78 -0.98
N ARG A 60 3.80 -66.64 -1.55
CA ARG A 60 4.18 -67.50 -2.70
C ARG A 60 3.83 -66.93 -4.09
N ALA A 61 2.75 -66.15 -4.23
CA ALA A 61 2.32 -65.64 -5.54
C ALA A 61 3.28 -64.57 -6.11
N VAL A 62 3.75 -63.65 -5.26
CA VAL A 62 4.56 -62.48 -5.67
C VAL A 62 5.98 -62.82 -6.16
N ARG A 63 6.44 -64.08 -5.95
CA ARG A 63 7.73 -64.56 -6.50
C ARG A 63 7.62 -65.36 -7.80
N CYS A 64 6.43 -65.76 -8.24
CA CYS A 64 6.26 -66.65 -9.40
C CYS A 64 6.28 -65.92 -10.76
N LEU A 65 5.84 -64.67 -10.84
CA LEU A 65 5.71 -63.94 -12.12
C LEU A 65 7.01 -63.36 -12.70
N ALA A 66 8.14 -63.54 -12.02
CA ALA A 66 9.49 -63.24 -12.56
C ALA A 66 10.11 -64.45 -13.29
N THR A 67 9.45 -65.61 -13.23
CA THR A 67 9.75 -66.83 -13.99
C THR A 67 8.61 -67.08 -14.98
N ALA A 68 8.92 -67.66 -16.13
CA ALA A 68 7.94 -67.98 -17.17
C ALA A 68 7.05 -69.18 -16.79
N GLU A 69 6.23 -69.02 -15.75
CA GLU A 69 5.11 -69.91 -15.46
C GLU A 69 3.89 -69.50 -16.31
N ALA A 70 3.13 -70.48 -16.80
CA ALA A 70 1.97 -70.23 -17.64
C ALA A 70 0.87 -69.47 -16.89
N LEU A 71 0.12 -68.62 -17.60
CA LEU A 71 -1.04 -67.92 -17.05
C LEU A 71 -2.04 -68.93 -16.45
N PRO A 72 -2.61 -68.64 -15.26
CA PRO A 72 -3.57 -69.55 -14.63
C PRO A 72 -4.81 -69.70 -15.51
N SER A 73 -5.31 -70.93 -15.64
CA SER A 73 -6.54 -71.23 -16.37
C SER A 73 -7.70 -71.50 -15.41
N TRP A 74 -8.90 -71.04 -15.78
CA TRP A 74 -10.14 -71.34 -15.05
C TRP A 74 -11.13 -72.16 -15.88
N SER A 75 -11.79 -73.09 -15.21
CA SER A 75 -12.85 -73.94 -15.77
C SER A 75 -14.00 -73.97 -14.77
N PRO A 76 -15.23 -73.58 -15.17
CA PRO A 76 -16.38 -73.60 -14.28
C PRO A 76 -16.86 -75.03 -14.00
N ASP A 77 -17.74 -75.18 -13.01
CA ASP A 77 -18.41 -76.45 -12.74
C ASP A 77 -19.47 -76.74 -13.82
N PRO A 78 -19.32 -77.83 -14.60
CA PRO A 78 -20.24 -78.15 -15.71
C PRO A 78 -21.66 -78.50 -15.26
N SER A 79 -21.91 -78.68 -13.96
CA SER A 79 -23.27 -78.87 -13.42
C SER A 79 -24.06 -77.56 -13.29
N THR A 80 -23.39 -76.40 -13.31
CA THR A 80 -24.00 -75.07 -13.16
C THR A 80 -23.70 -74.13 -14.32
N TRP A 81 -22.70 -74.46 -15.16
CA TRP A 81 -22.27 -73.68 -16.31
C TRP A 81 -22.15 -74.56 -17.56
N THR A 82 -23.07 -74.40 -18.50
CA THR A 82 -22.91 -74.86 -19.88
C THR A 82 -22.30 -73.76 -20.74
N SER A 83 -21.39 -74.10 -21.66
CA SER A 83 -20.83 -73.12 -22.60
C SER A 83 -21.93 -72.58 -23.52
N PRO A 84 -22.20 -71.26 -23.54
CA PRO A 84 -23.28 -70.69 -24.33
C PRO A 84 -22.84 -70.44 -25.78
N ASP A 85 -23.78 -70.53 -26.72
CA ASP A 85 -23.52 -70.33 -28.16
C ASP A 85 -23.17 -68.87 -28.51
N SER A 86 -23.43 -67.93 -27.60
CA SER A 86 -23.10 -66.51 -27.70
C SER A 86 -23.03 -65.82 -26.34
N TRP A 87 -22.54 -64.58 -26.31
CA TRP A 87 -22.37 -63.77 -25.10
C TRP A 87 -22.88 -62.34 -25.29
N VAL A 88 -23.71 -61.84 -24.37
CA VAL A 88 -24.13 -60.43 -24.29
C VAL A 88 -23.13 -59.65 -23.44
N VAL A 89 -22.55 -58.59 -23.98
CA VAL A 89 -21.44 -57.84 -23.36
C VAL A 89 -21.83 -56.41 -23.04
N PHE A 90 -21.52 -55.98 -21.81
CA PHE A 90 -21.63 -54.60 -21.34
C PHE A 90 -20.47 -54.24 -20.39
N SER A 91 -20.34 -52.95 -20.05
CA SER A 91 -19.25 -52.43 -19.22
C SER A 91 -19.66 -51.12 -18.55
N ASP A 92 -18.86 -50.58 -17.63
CA ASP A 92 -18.91 -49.20 -17.15
C ASP A 92 -20.33 -48.78 -16.67
N LEU A 93 -20.93 -49.62 -15.81
CA LEU A 93 -22.30 -49.47 -15.31
C LEU A 93 -22.44 -48.34 -14.30
N HIS A 94 -21.39 -48.07 -13.51
CA HIS A 94 -21.33 -47.01 -12.50
C HIS A 94 -22.58 -46.86 -11.62
N LEU A 95 -22.92 -47.93 -10.90
CA LEU A 95 -23.98 -47.94 -9.91
C LEU A 95 -23.65 -47.02 -8.72
N SER A 96 -24.58 -46.11 -8.46
CA SER A 96 -24.59 -45.12 -7.38
C SER A 96 -26.03 -44.86 -6.93
N PRO A 97 -26.28 -44.15 -5.82
CA PRO A 97 -27.64 -43.83 -5.38
C PRO A 97 -28.45 -43.02 -6.41
N SER A 98 -27.80 -42.18 -7.23
CA SER A 98 -28.48 -41.38 -8.27
C SER A 98 -28.68 -42.13 -9.59
N THR A 99 -27.81 -43.09 -9.92
CA THR A 99 -27.90 -43.90 -11.14
C THR A 99 -28.70 -45.20 -10.96
N ALA A 100 -28.94 -45.65 -9.72
CA ALA A 100 -29.57 -46.92 -9.41
C ALA A 100 -30.85 -47.24 -10.21
N PRO A 101 -31.85 -46.34 -10.39
CA PRO A 101 -33.04 -46.64 -11.18
C PRO A 101 -32.72 -47.00 -12.65
N THR A 102 -31.72 -46.33 -13.23
CA THR A 102 -31.23 -46.59 -14.59
C THR A 102 -30.44 -47.90 -14.65
N CYS A 103 -29.50 -48.10 -13.73
CA CYS A 103 -28.67 -49.32 -13.69
C CYS A 103 -29.52 -50.58 -13.49
N MET A 104 -30.56 -50.53 -12.65
CA MET A 104 -31.48 -51.67 -12.46
C MET A 104 -32.21 -52.03 -13.77
N ARG A 105 -32.68 -51.03 -14.54
CA ARG A 105 -33.28 -51.25 -15.87
C ARG A 105 -32.30 -51.84 -16.88
N VAL A 106 -31.03 -51.44 -16.84
CA VAL A 106 -29.97 -52.05 -17.67
C VAL A 106 -29.78 -53.51 -17.29
N LEU A 107 -29.69 -53.84 -16.00
CA LEU A 107 -29.52 -55.22 -15.53
C LEU A 107 -30.73 -56.11 -15.87
N ASP A 108 -31.95 -55.56 -15.82
CA ASP A 108 -33.16 -56.26 -16.31
C ASP A 108 -33.06 -56.58 -17.80
N LEU A 109 -32.69 -55.59 -18.63
CA LEU A 109 -32.59 -55.79 -20.07
C LEU A 109 -31.47 -56.77 -20.43
N VAL A 110 -30.27 -56.60 -19.88
CA VAL A 110 -29.13 -57.51 -20.15
C VAL A 110 -29.50 -58.96 -19.84
N HIS A 111 -30.18 -59.21 -18.72
CA HIS A 111 -30.64 -60.56 -18.38
C HIS A 111 -31.72 -61.07 -19.34
N ALA A 112 -32.68 -60.23 -19.74
CA ALA A 112 -33.72 -60.61 -20.70
C ALA A 112 -33.18 -60.89 -22.12
N GLU A 113 -32.27 -60.05 -22.63
CA GLU A 113 -31.59 -60.24 -23.93
C GLU A 113 -30.73 -61.52 -23.93
N ALA A 114 -30.07 -61.82 -22.80
CA ALA A 114 -29.28 -63.04 -22.63
C ALA A 114 -30.16 -64.30 -22.56
N VAL A 115 -31.22 -64.29 -21.75
CA VAL A 115 -32.18 -65.41 -21.64
C VAL A 115 -32.87 -65.69 -22.98
N SER A 116 -33.29 -64.66 -23.71
CA SER A 116 -33.96 -64.83 -25.01
C SER A 116 -33.07 -65.41 -26.11
N ARG A 117 -31.74 -65.22 -26.01
CA ARG A 117 -30.74 -65.75 -26.96
C ARG A 117 -30.04 -67.03 -26.50
N ASN A 118 -30.36 -67.55 -25.31
CA ASN A 118 -29.60 -68.62 -24.64
C ASN A 118 -28.09 -68.27 -24.55
N ALA A 119 -27.80 -67.01 -24.26
CA ALA A 119 -26.47 -66.42 -24.25
C ALA A 119 -25.97 -66.22 -22.82
N GLY A 120 -24.64 -66.33 -22.63
CA GLY A 120 -23.99 -65.89 -21.40
C GLY A 120 -23.92 -64.37 -21.31
N ILE A 121 -23.50 -63.85 -20.16
CA ILE A 121 -23.33 -62.42 -19.90
C ILE A 121 -21.86 -62.11 -19.58
N LEU A 122 -21.31 -61.09 -20.22
CA LEU A 122 -19.97 -60.55 -19.92
C LEU A 122 -20.09 -59.11 -19.42
N PHE A 123 -19.49 -58.83 -18.27
CA PHE A 123 -19.36 -57.49 -17.72
C PHE A 123 -17.90 -57.09 -17.64
N LEU A 124 -17.47 -56.04 -18.34
CA LEU A 124 -16.04 -55.66 -18.46
C LEU A 124 -15.58 -54.60 -17.43
N GLY A 125 -16.19 -54.56 -16.26
CA GLY A 125 -15.72 -53.78 -15.11
C GLY A 125 -16.37 -52.41 -14.91
N ASP A 126 -16.12 -51.82 -13.75
CA ASP A 126 -16.73 -50.59 -13.23
C ASP A 126 -18.23 -50.74 -12.97
N PHE A 127 -18.57 -51.74 -12.16
CA PHE A 127 -19.93 -51.96 -11.69
C PHE A 127 -20.36 -50.83 -10.75
N TRP A 128 -19.46 -50.43 -9.85
CA TRP A 128 -19.69 -49.36 -8.87
C TRP A 128 -19.20 -48.00 -9.39
N HIS A 129 -19.83 -46.92 -8.92
CA HIS A 129 -19.42 -45.57 -9.30
C HIS A 129 -18.27 -45.01 -8.45
N VAL A 130 -18.18 -45.38 -7.16
CA VAL A 130 -17.24 -44.77 -6.20
C VAL A 130 -16.27 -45.83 -5.68
N ARG A 131 -14.97 -45.54 -5.76
CA ARG A 131 -13.92 -46.47 -5.32
C ARG A 131 -13.96 -46.63 -3.80
N GLY A 132 -13.96 -47.86 -3.31
CA GLY A 132 -13.89 -48.16 -1.87
C GLY A 132 -15.08 -47.71 -1.01
N ALA A 133 -16.20 -47.28 -1.61
CA ALA A 133 -17.41 -46.87 -0.90
C ALA A 133 -18.65 -47.58 -1.48
N LEU A 134 -19.36 -48.35 -0.65
CA LEU A 134 -20.54 -49.13 -1.04
C LEU A 134 -21.77 -48.68 -0.24
N PRO A 135 -22.68 -47.88 -0.82
CA PRO A 135 -23.96 -47.57 -0.21
C PRO A 135 -24.82 -48.82 -0.07
N VAL A 136 -25.28 -49.11 1.15
CA VAL A 136 -25.96 -50.38 1.51
C VAL A 136 -27.23 -50.58 0.70
N GLU A 137 -27.97 -49.51 0.41
CA GLU A 137 -29.18 -49.53 -0.41
C GLU A 137 -28.88 -50.02 -1.83
N THR A 138 -27.83 -49.47 -2.46
CA THR A 138 -27.41 -49.87 -3.81
C THR A 138 -26.86 -51.30 -3.85
N LEU A 139 -26.14 -51.71 -2.81
CA LEU A 139 -25.64 -53.08 -2.66
C LEU A 139 -26.79 -54.08 -2.57
N ASN A 140 -27.76 -53.82 -1.70
CA ASN A 140 -28.94 -54.66 -1.53
C ASN A 140 -29.75 -54.78 -2.84
N SER A 141 -29.96 -53.66 -3.55
CA SER A 141 -30.66 -53.67 -4.85
C SER A 141 -29.93 -54.52 -5.91
N ALA A 142 -28.61 -54.37 -6.02
CA ALA A 142 -27.80 -55.16 -6.97
C ALA A 142 -27.81 -56.66 -6.62
N VAL A 143 -27.58 -57.01 -5.36
CA VAL A 143 -27.60 -58.40 -4.87
C VAL A 143 -28.96 -59.07 -5.11
N LEU A 144 -30.07 -58.37 -4.81
CA LEU A 144 -31.43 -58.88 -5.05
C LEU A 144 -31.76 -59.08 -6.53
N ARG A 145 -31.17 -58.28 -7.43
CA ARG A 145 -31.39 -58.38 -8.86
C ARG A 145 -30.54 -59.50 -9.48
N LEU A 146 -29.26 -59.56 -9.11
CA LEU A 146 -28.31 -60.55 -9.63
C LEU A 146 -28.55 -61.96 -9.07
N SER A 147 -29.17 -62.11 -7.90
CA SER A 147 -29.57 -63.43 -7.38
C SER A 147 -30.66 -64.12 -8.21
N GLN A 148 -31.31 -63.40 -9.12
CA GLN A 148 -32.31 -63.91 -10.06
C GLN A 148 -31.70 -64.34 -11.40
N TRP A 149 -30.39 -64.12 -11.61
CA TRP A 149 -29.71 -64.43 -12.86
C TRP A 149 -29.40 -65.92 -12.97
N THR A 150 -29.84 -66.52 -14.09
CA THR A 150 -29.67 -67.93 -14.43
C THR A 150 -28.66 -68.20 -15.55
N GLN A 151 -28.22 -67.15 -16.25
CA GLN A 151 -27.26 -67.27 -17.36
C GLN A 151 -25.81 -67.25 -16.86
N PRO A 152 -24.90 -68.05 -17.45
CA PRO A 152 -23.45 -67.99 -17.17
C PRO A 152 -22.92 -66.57 -17.31
N THR A 153 -22.38 -66.00 -16.23
CA THR A 153 -22.06 -64.58 -16.12
C THR A 153 -20.62 -64.36 -15.65
N ILE A 154 -19.77 -63.82 -16.51
CA ILE A 154 -18.38 -63.46 -16.16
C ILE A 154 -18.29 -61.95 -15.94
N MET A 155 -17.83 -61.55 -14.76
CA MET A 155 -17.58 -60.16 -14.38
C MET A 155 -16.08 -59.90 -14.25
N LEU A 156 -15.58 -58.87 -14.91
CA LEU A 156 -14.21 -58.40 -14.80
C LEU A 156 -14.15 -57.30 -13.73
N VAL A 157 -13.06 -57.22 -12.97
CA VAL A 157 -12.87 -56.17 -11.95
C VAL A 157 -12.34 -54.90 -12.62
N GLY A 158 -13.12 -53.82 -12.59
CA GLY A 158 -12.71 -52.49 -13.06
C GLY A 158 -11.91 -51.70 -12.02
N ASN A 159 -11.59 -50.44 -12.31
CA ASN A 159 -10.84 -49.59 -11.38
C ASN A 159 -11.71 -48.98 -10.27
N HIS A 160 -12.97 -48.65 -10.53
CA HIS A 160 -13.92 -48.20 -9.49
C HIS A 160 -14.37 -49.34 -8.57
N ASP A 161 -14.32 -50.58 -9.04
CA ASP A 161 -14.67 -51.76 -8.23
C ASP A 161 -13.65 -52.08 -7.13
N GLN A 162 -12.46 -51.51 -7.15
CA GLN A 162 -11.39 -51.80 -6.20
C GLN A 162 -11.52 -51.01 -4.90
N VAL A 163 -11.02 -51.54 -3.78
CA VAL A 163 -10.98 -50.81 -2.50
C VAL A 163 -9.79 -49.85 -2.43
N SER A 164 -8.65 -50.24 -3.00
CA SER A 164 -7.40 -49.46 -3.02
C SER A 164 -6.87 -49.28 -4.44
N LEU A 165 -5.94 -48.34 -4.62
CA LEU A 165 -5.24 -48.13 -5.90
C LEU A 165 -4.28 -49.28 -6.28
N GLY A 166 -4.02 -50.22 -5.36
CA GLY A 166 -3.23 -51.43 -5.61
C GLY A 166 -4.03 -52.57 -6.26
N GLY A 167 -5.36 -52.55 -6.13
CA GLY A 167 -6.27 -53.40 -6.92
C GLY A 167 -6.35 -54.88 -6.54
N LEU A 168 -6.01 -55.25 -5.30
CA LEU A 168 -6.14 -56.63 -4.80
C LEU A 168 -7.47 -56.90 -4.09
N ASP A 169 -7.97 -55.96 -3.28
CA ASP A 169 -9.30 -56.04 -2.66
C ASP A 169 -10.35 -55.34 -3.53
N HIS A 170 -11.53 -55.94 -3.70
CA HIS A 170 -12.59 -55.41 -4.57
C HIS A 170 -14.03 -55.63 -4.05
N ALA A 171 -14.94 -54.82 -4.58
CA ALA A 171 -16.35 -54.73 -4.23
C ALA A 171 -17.29 -55.71 -4.97
N LEU A 172 -16.79 -56.53 -5.90
CA LEU A 172 -17.62 -57.50 -6.63
C LEU A 172 -17.87 -58.81 -5.86
N THR A 173 -17.15 -59.06 -4.77
CA THR A 173 -17.26 -60.31 -3.98
C THR A 173 -18.69 -60.63 -3.49
N PRO A 174 -19.51 -59.67 -3.00
CA PRO A 174 -20.90 -59.93 -2.64
C PRO A 174 -21.79 -60.28 -3.84
N LEU A 175 -21.43 -59.83 -5.05
CA LEU A 175 -22.18 -60.09 -6.27
C LEU A 175 -21.87 -61.50 -6.81
N ALA A 176 -20.60 -61.92 -6.78
CA ALA A 176 -20.22 -63.30 -7.05
C ALA A 176 -20.90 -64.30 -6.10
N ALA A 177 -21.08 -63.91 -4.83
CA ALA A 177 -21.69 -64.77 -3.82
C ALA A 177 -23.23 -64.90 -3.93
N CYS A 178 -23.92 -64.06 -4.73
CA CYS A 178 -25.38 -64.03 -4.75
C CYS A 178 -26.05 -64.96 -5.77
N SER A 179 -25.31 -65.48 -6.76
CA SER A 179 -25.78 -66.49 -7.72
C SER A 179 -24.64 -67.42 -8.12
N PRO A 180 -24.84 -68.76 -8.19
CA PRO A 180 -23.81 -69.71 -8.63
C PRO A 180 -23.44 -69.55 -10.12
N HIS A 181 -24.22 -68.77 -10.88
CA HIS A 181 -23.97 -68.48 -12.29
C HIS A 181 -23.06 -67.25 -12.50
N ILE A 182 -22.59 -66.59 -11.43
CA ILE A 182 -21.72 -65.40 -11.52
C ILE A 182 -20.29 -65.77 -11.09
N HIS A 183 -19.30 -65.47 -11.94
CA HIS A 183 -17.88 -65.59 -11.62
C HIS A 183 -17.17 -64.26 -11.81
N VAL A 184 -16.27 -63.89 -10.90
CA VAL A 184 -15.47 -62.66 -10.96
C VAL A 184 -14.03 -63.01 -11.32
N MET A 185 -13.54 -62.44 -12.42
CA MET A 185 -12.15 -62.54 -12.88
C MET A 185 -11.29 -61.51 -12.14
N GLU A 186 -10.76 -61.90 -10.98
CA GLU A 186 -10.00 -61.02 -10.08
C GLU A 186 -8.49 -60.91 -10.43
N HIS A 187 -7.95 -61.85 -11.21
CA HIS A 187 -6.54 -61.89 -11.64
C HIS A 187 -6.41 -62.13 -13.16
N PRO A 188 -5.26 -61.81 -13.79
CA PRO A 188 -5.00 -62.14 -15.19
C PRO A 188 -5.01 -63.66 -15.42
N MET A 189 -5.91 -64.15 -16.27
CA MET A 189 -6.19 -65.59 -16.40
C MET A 189 -6.74 -65.97 -17.78
N LEU A 190 -6.61 -67.25 -18.13
CA LEU A 190 -7.10 -67.82 -19.38
C LEU A 190 -8.42 -68.59 -19.17
N HIS A 191 -9.42 -68.30 -19.99
CA HIS A 191 -10.66 -69.07 -20.03
C HIS A 191 -11.27 -69.04 -21.44
N ALA A 192 -11.80 -70.19 -21.91
CA ALA A 192 -12.43 -70.36 -23.23
C ALA A 192 -11.61 -69.86 -24.44
N GLY A 193 -10.28 -69.94 -24.33
CA GLY A 193 -9.36 -69.46 -25.37
C GLY A 193 -9.30 -67.92 -25.47
N ALA A 194 -9.61 -67.20 -24.41
CA ALA A 194 -9.42 -65.76 -24.28
C ALA A 194 -8.61 -65.41 -23.03
N LEU A 195 -7.89 -64.27 -23.09
CA LEU A 195 -7.23 -63.66 -21.93
C LEU A 195 -8.20 -62.73 -21.21
N TRP A 196 -8.38 -62.93 -19.92
CA TRP A 196 -9.16 -62.06 -19.04
C TRP A 196 -8.21 -61.22 -18.20
N LEU A 197 -8.35 -59.90 -18.28
CA LEU A 197 -7.35 -58.93 -17.86
C LEU A 197 -7.98 -57.81 -17.02
N PRO A 198 -8.27 -58.06 -15.73
CA PRO A 198 -8.87 -57.07 -14.84
C PRO A 198 -7.95 -55.86 -14.66
N TYR A 199 -8.53 -54.73 -14.22
CA TYR A 199 -7.78 -53.49 -14.10
C TYR A 199 -6.56 -53.65 -13.18
N ARG A 200 -5.41 -53.20 -13.67
CA ARG A 200 -4.13 -53.15 -12.94
C ARG A 200 -3.44 -51.81 -13.19
N ARG A 201 -3.32 -51.00 -12.13
CA ARG A 201 -2.51 -49.78 -12.16
C ARG A 201 -1.03 -50.09 -12.46
N ALA A 202 -0.52 -51.22 -11.96
CA ALA A 202 0.83 -51.70 -12.22
C ALA A 202 0.95 -52.30 -13.63
N ARG A 203 1.15 -51.44 -14.64
CA ARG A 203 1.26 -51.82 -16.07
C ARG A 203 2.24 -52.98 -16.35
N GLY A 204 3.22 -53.26 -15.49
CA GLY A 204 4.14 -54.40 -15.64
C GLY A 204 3.48 -55.79 -15.61
N GLU A 205 2.47 -56.00 -14.75
CA GLU A 205 1.70 -57.26 -14.68
C GLU A 205 0.86 -57.43 -15.95
N LEU A 206 0.20 -56.35 -16.36
CA LEU A 206 -0.64 -56.30 -17.56
C LEU A 206 0.18 -56.55 -18.85
N LEU A 207 1.33 -55.89 -18.99
CA LEU A 207 2.25 -56.10 -20.11
C LEU A 207 2.87 -57.50 -20.12
N ALA A 208 3.06 -58.14 -18.96
CA ALA A 208 3.48 -59.54 -18.89
C ALA A 208 2.38 -60.49 -19.40
N ALA A 209 1.13 -60.31 -18.94
CA ALA A 209 0.01 -61.12 -19.41
C ALA A 209 -0.23 -60.98 -20.93
N LEU A 210 -0.14 -59.75 -21.47
CA LEU A 210 -0.26 -59.52 -22.93
C LEU A 210 0.87 -60.18 -23.74
N ARG A 211 2.11 -60.19 -23.24
CA ARG A 211 3.22 -60.92 -23.89
C ARG A 211 2.97 -62.42 -23.91
N CYS A 212 2.63 -63.01 -22.75
CA CYS A 212 2.34 -64.45 -22.65
C CYS A 212 1.15 -64.87 -23.55
N ALA A 213 0.15 -64.00 -23.74
CA ALA A 213 -0.95 -64.24 -24.66
C ALA A 213 -0.52 -64.12 -26.14
N GLY A 214 0.34 -63.15 -26.48
CA GLY A 214 0.86 -62.97 -27.84
C GLY A 214 1.81 -64.09 -28.31
N GLU A 215 2.37 -64.87 -27.39
CA GLU A 215 3.19 -66.06 -27.66
C GLU A 215 2.36 -67.36 -27.80
N SER A 216 1.02 -67.30 -27.61
CA SER A 216 0.15 -68.48 -27.55
C SER A 216 -0.93 -68.48 -28.64
N GLU A 217 -0.83 -69.42 -29.58
CA GLU A 217 -1.86 -69.65 -30.63
C GLU A 217 -3.23 -70.09 -30.06
N ALA A 218 -3.30 -70.44 -28.76
CA ALA A 218 -4.55 -70.80 -28.09
C ALA A 218 -5.39 -69.59 -27.65
N VAL A 219 -4.83 -68.37 -27.68
CA VAL A 219 -5.54 -67.13 -27.32
C VAL A 219 -6.12 -66.48 -28.57
N ARG A 220 -7.44 -66.37 -28.61
CA ARG A 220 -8.24 -65.89 -29.76
C ARG A 220 -8.81 -64.48 -29.56
N ALA A 221 -8.92 -64.04 -28.31
CA ALA A 221 -9.40 -62.71 -27.93
C ALA A 221 -8.82 -62.26 -26.57
N VAL A 222 -8.94 -60.95 -26.28
CA VAL A 222 -8.59 -60.36 -24.98
C VAL A 222 -9.78 -59.56 -24.44
N PHE A 223 -10.17 -59.83 -23.20
CA PHE A 223 -11.15 -59.06 -22.44
C PHE A 223 -10.43 -58.29 -21.34
N ALA A 224 -10.52 -56.97 -21.36
CA ALA A 224 -9.75 -56.10 -20.47
C ALA A 224 -10.60 -55.00 -19.81
N HIS A 225 -10.02 -54.34 -18.81
CA HIS A 225 -10.46 -53.04 -18.33
C HIS A 225 -9.22 -52.15 -18.19
N VAL A 226 -8.93 -51.35 -19.20
CA VAL A 226 -7.62 -50.67 -19.34
C VAL A 226 -7.69 -49.36 -20.13
N ASP A 227 -6.81 -48.43 -19.80
CA ASP A 227 -6.51 -47.21 -20.54
C ASP A 227 -5.59 -47.48 -21.74
N VAL A 228 -6.04 -47.19 -22.97
CA VAL A 228 -5.27 -47.37 -24.21
C VAL A 228 -4.95 -46.02 -24.85
N ALA A 229 -3.68 -45.79 -25.15
CA ALA A 229 -3.23 -44.56 -25.78
C ALA A 229 -3.83 -44.41 -27.20
N GLY A 230 -4.40 -43.25 -27.50
CA GLY A 230 -5.14 -42.96 -28.74
C GLY A 230 -6.64 -43.27 -28.71
N ALA A 231 -7.16 -43.88 -27.65
CA ALA A 231 -8.61 -44.12 -27.48
C ALA A 231 -9.40 -42.82 -27.25
N SER A 232 -10.64 -42.75 -27.72
CA SER A 232 -11.53 -41.61 -27.52
C SER A 232 -12.20 -41.63 -26.15
N LEU A 233 -11.95 -40.61 -25.31
CA LEU A 233 -12.70 -40.41 -24.07
C LEU A 233 -14.11 -39.89 -24.35
N ASN A 234 -14.23 -39.04 -25.37
CA ASN A 234 -15.47 -38.51 -25.93
C ASN A 234 -15.23 -38.10 -27.39
N ASP A 235 -16.19 -37.44 -28.04
CA ASP A 235 -16.10 -37.06 -29.45
C ASP A 235 -15.10 -35.94 -29.76
N ALA A 236 -14.58 -35.24 -28.75
CA ALA A 236 -13.60 -34.15 -28.90
C ALA A 236 -12.17 -34.51 -28.44
N PHE A 237 -11.99 -35.55 -27.62
CA PHE A 237 -10.71 -35.84 -26.96
C PHE A 237 -10.29 -37.31 -27.04
N GLN A 238 -9.00 -37.52 -27.32
CA GLN A 238 -8.31 -38.82 -27.28
C GLN A 238 -7.28 -38.88 -26.13
N ALA A 239 -7.08 -40.08 -25.60
CA ALA A 239 -6.12 -40.38 -24.55
C ALA A 239 -4.69 -40.22 -25.08
N ARG A 240 -3.87 -39.42 -24.41
CA ARG A 240 -2.44 -39.26 -24.75
C ARG A 240 -1.60 -40.38 -24.15
N ASP A 241 -1.96 -40.77 -22.94
CA ASP A 241 -1.31 -41.80 -22.14
C ASP A 241 -2.17 -43.06 -22.08
N GLY A 242 -1.52 -44.19 -21.78
CA GLY A 242 -2.18 -45.49 -21.70
C GLY A 242 -1.21 -46.63 -21.95
N VAL A 243 -1.73 -47.84 -22.04
CA VAL A 243 -1.04 -48.96 -22.69
C VAL A 243 -0.95 -48.64 -24.18
N PRO A 244 0.24 -48.67 -24.80
CA PRO A 244 0.36 -48.41 -26.22
C PRO A 244 -0.29 -49.55 -27.02
N PRO A 245 -1.04 -49.27 -28.11
CA PRO A 245 -1.67 -50.31 -28.92
C PRO A 245 -0.71 -51.41 -29.42
N SER A 246 0.57 -51.08 -29.60
CA SER A 246 1.63 -52.02 -29.98
C SER A 246 1.97 -53.08 -28.92
N ALA A 247 1.49 -52.95 -27.68
CA ALA A 247 1.66 -53.96 -26.63
C ALA A 247 0.59 -55.07 -26.67
N PHE A 248 -0.51 -54.88 -27.41
CA PHE A 248 -1.52 -55.91 -27.60
C PHE A 248 -1.14 -56.85 -28.75
N PRO A 249 -1.48 -58.15 -28.67
CA PRO A 249 -1.23 -59.09 -29.77
C PRO A 249 -1.89 -58.65 -31.08
N ARG A 250 -1.16 -58.73 -32.19
CA ARG A 250 -1.68 -58.31 -33.50
C ARG A 250 -2.70 -59.30 -34.04
N GLY A 251 -3.85 -58.81 -34.49
CA GLY A 251 -4.89 -59.61 -35.16
C GLY A 251 -5.83 -60.37 -34.23
N LEU A 252 -5.75 -60.17 -32.91
CA LEU A 252 -6.78 -60.61 -31.96
C LEU A 252 -7.80 -59.49 -31.74
N GLU A 253 -9.06 -59.88 -31.54
CA GLU A 253 -10.10 -58.95 -31.07
C GLU A 253 -9.86 -58.64 -29.58
N VAL A 254 -9.81 -57.34 -29.24
CA VAL A 254 -9.67 -56.88 -27.85
C VAL A 254 -10.92 -56.09 -27.48
N TYR A 255 -11.66 -56.56 -26.48
CA TYR A 255 -12.82 -55.84 -25.93
C TYR A 255 -12.47 -55.30 -24.55
N THR A 256 -12.72 -54.01 -24.30
CA THR A 256 -12.37 -53.36 -23.03
C THR A 256 -13.46 -52.43 -22.50
N GLY A 257 -13.56 -52.37 -21.18
CA GLY A 257 -14.17 -51.25 -20.45
C GLY A 257 -13.20 -50.08 -20.25
N HIS A 258 -13.53 -49.17 -19.34
CA HIS A 258 -12.78 -47.99 -18.85
C HIS A 258 -13.14 -46.64 -19.50
N TYR A 259 -13.57 -46.64 -20.77
CA TYR A 259 -14.05 -45.42 -21.43
C TYR A 259 -15.48 -45.60 -21.95
N HIS A 260 -16.36 -44.67 -21.56
CA HIS A 260 -17.81 -44.76 -21.73
C HIS A 260 -18.28 -44.66 -23.18
N ARG A 261 -17.46 -44.14 -24.10
CA ARG A 261 -17.80 -43.97 -25.52
C ARG A 261 -17.61 -45.30 -26.27
N PRO A 262 -18.65 -45.91 -26.83
CA PRO A 262 -18.50 -47.14 -27.62
C PRO A 262 -17.74 -46.88 -28.93
N HIS A 263 -16.50 -47.33 -29.07
CA HIS A 263 -15.66 -47.04 -30.24
C HIS A 263 -14.54 -48.07 -30.45
N THR A 264 -13.92 -48.05 -31.64
CA THR A 264 -12.69 -48.79 -31.94
C THR A 264 -11.51 -47.82 -31.98
N VAL A 265 -10.39 -48.15 -31.34
CA VAL A 265 -9.18 -47.31 -31.35
C VAL A 265 -8.61 -47.28 -32.79
N PRO A 266 -8.39 -46.09 -33.40
CA PRO A 266 -8.05 -46.00 -34.83
C PRO A 266 -6.85 -46.84 -35.26
N GLY A 267 -7.03 -47.65 -36.30
CA GLY A 267 -5.97 -48.52 -36.86
C GLY A 267 -5.71 -49.81 -36.06
N THR A 268 -6.63 -50.23 -35.19
CA THR A 268 -6.48 -51.41 -34.32
C THR A 268 -7.78 -52.24 -34.26
N SER A 269 -7.70 -53.45 -33.68
CA SER A 269 -8.85 -54.28 -33.26
C SER A 269 -9.14 -54.14 -31.75
N ILE A 270 -8.99 -52.92 -31.21
CA ILE A 270 -9.26 -52.61 -29.79
C ILE A 270 -10.58 -51.85 -29.69
N HIS A 271 -11.57 -52.50 -29.09
CA HIS A 271 -12.96 -52.08 -29.01
C HIS A 271 -13.31 -51.70 -27.56
N TYR A 272 -13.60 -50.43 -27.34
CA TYR A 272 -14.29 -50.00 -26.13
C TYR A 272 -15.78 -50.31 -26.26
N VAL A 273 -16.30 -51.14 -25.36
CA VAL A 273 -17.73 -51.48 -25.30
C VAL A 273 -18.53 -50.22 -24.93
N GLY A 274 -18.00 -49.43 -24.01
CA GLY A 274 -18.64 -48.24 -23.47
C GLY A 274 -19.76 -48.55 -22.48
N SER A 275 -20.32 -47.48 -21.93
CA SER A 275 -21.39 -47.56 -20.93
C SER A 275 -22.76 -47.83 -21.59
N PRO A 276 -23.68 -48.52 -20.91
CA PRO A 276 -24.99 -48.88 -21.44
C PRO A 276 -26.01 -47.72 -21.47
N TYR A 277 -25.68 -46.59 -20.85
CA TYR A 277 -26.44 -45.34 -20.88
C TYR A 277 -25.47 -44.16 -20.83
N GLN A 278 -25.95 -42.93 -21.08
CA GLN A 278 -25.10 -41.74 -20.93
C GLN A 278 -24.90 -41.43 -19.45
N VAL A 279 -23.76 -41.84 -18.89
CA VAL A 279 -23.44 -41.69 -17.45
C VAL A 279 -23.21 -40.21 -17.12
N SER A 280 -22.62 -39.47 -18.06
CA SER A 280 -22.25 -38.06 -17.93
C SER A 280 -22.63 -37.24 -19.16
N ARG A 281 -22.63 -35.91 -19.00
CA ARG A 281 -22.80 -34.94 -20.10
C ARG A 281 -21.68 -35.01 -21.17
N GLY A 282 -20.55 -35.64 -20.86
CA GLY A 282 -19.47 -35.87 -21.83
C GLY A 282 -19.83 -36.92 -22.90
N GLU A 283 -20.96 -37.59 -22.73
CA GLU A 283 -21.48 -38.63 -23.63
C GLU A 283 -22.73 -38.14 -24.40
N ALA A 284 -23.00 -36.83 -24.40
CA ALA A 284 -24.11 -36.21 -25.13
C ALA A 284 -24.09 -36.59 -26.63
N GLY A 285 -25.25 -36.92 -27.18
CA GLY A 285 -25.39 -37.40 -28.57
C GLY A 285 -24.77 -38.78 -28.88
N GLN A 286 -24.11 -39.45 -27.93
CA GLN A 286 -23.53 -40.78 -28.18
C GLN A 286 -24.60 -41.87 -28.11
N GLY A 287 -24.72 -42.65 -29.18
CA GLY A 287 -25.46 -43.90 -29.20
C GLY A 287 -24.79 -44.94 -28.30
N LYS A 288 -25.57 -45.63 -27.48
CA LYS A 288 -25.12 -46.69 -26.57
C LYS A 288 -25.54 -48.06 -27.12
N ARG A 289 -24.84 -49.13 -26.73
CA ARG A 289 -25.13 -50.48 -27.22
C ARG A 289 -24.66 -51.58 -26.27
N LEU A 290 -25.20 -52.78 -26.46
CA LEU A 290 -24.60 -54.05 -26.04
C LEU A 290 -23.93 -54.69 -27.26
N LEU A 291 -22.89 -55.49 -27.05
CA LEU A 291 -22.35 -56.38 -28.09
C LEU A 291 -22.86 -57.80 -27.86
N VAL A 292 -23.19 -58.52 -28.94
CA VAL A 292 -23.38 -59.97 -28.89
C VAL A 292 -22.19 -60.64 -29.58
N LEU A 293 -21.41 -61.39 -28.82
CA LEU A 293 -20.24 -62.11 -29.34
C LEU A 293 -20.56 -63.56 -29.63
N ASP A 294 -19.87 -64.11 -30.64
CA ASP A 294 -19.85 -65.52 -30.98
C ASP A 294 -19.15 -66.35 -29.88
N GLY A 295 -19.79 -67.43 -29.41
CA GLY A 295 -19.27 -68.26 -28.31
C GLY A 295 -17.96 -68.99 -28.60
N ASP A 296 -17.65 -69.25 -29.88
CA ASP A 296 -16.43 -69.94 -30.30
C ASP A 296 -15.35 -68.97 -30.78
N THR A 297 -15.72 -67.96 -31.59
CA THR A 297 -14.76 -67.09 -32.31
C THR A 297 -14.57 -65.72 -31.67
N TRP A 298 -15.36 -65.36 -30.66
CA TRP A 298 -15.34 -64.05 -29.99
C TRP A 298 -15.57 -62.84 -30.90
N ARG A 299 -16.06 -63.03 -32.12
CA ARG A 299 -16.40 -61.93 -33.04
C ARG A 299 -17.80 -61.38 -32.74
N VAL A 300 -18.00 -60.09 -32.99
CA VAL A 300 -19.32 -59.45 -32.91
C VAL A 300 -20.27 -60.08 -33.94
N ARG A 301 -21.35 -60.70 -33.47
CA ARG A 301 -22.48 -61.19 -34.29
C ARG A 301 -23.55 -60.10 -34.51
N GLU A 302 -23.84 -59.34 -33.46
CA GLU A 302 -24.93 -58.35 -33.40
C GLU A 302 -24.51 -57.20 -32.47
N GLU A 303 -24.95 -55.98 -32.76
CA GLU A 303 -24.92 -54.85 -31.82
C GLU A 303 -26.35 -54.48 -31.46
N ILE A 304 -26.70 -54.53 -30.17
CA ILE A 304 -28.06 -54.19 -29.69
C ILE A 304 -28.05 -52.72 -29.26
N PRO A 305 -28.71 -51.79 -29.96
CA PRO A 305 -28.73 -50.38 -29.57
C PRO A 305 -29.48 -50.19 -28.25
N LEU A 306 -28.96 -49.32 -27.38
CA LEU A 306 -29.52 -48.98 -26.09
C LEU A 306 -29.97 -47.52 -26.03
N ASP A 307 -31.17 -47.33 -25.49
CA ASP A 307 -31.76 -46.02 -25.20
C ASP A 307 -32.40 -46.04 -23.79
N ILE A 308 -31.57 -46.27 -22.78
CA ILE A 308 -31.95 -46.34 -21.37
C ILE A 308 -31.42 -45.12 -20.63
N GLY A 309 -32.21 -44.58 -19.69
CA GLY A 309 -31.78 -43.47 -18.84
C GLY A 309 -31.93 -42.09 -19.50
N PRO A 310 -31.36 -41.05 -18.86
CA PRO A 310 -31.38 -39.69 -19.36
C PRO A 310 -30.43 -39.52 -20.54
N ARG A 311 -30.91 -38.98 -21.66
CA ARG A 311 -30.04 -38.49 -22.74
C ARG A 311 -29.67 -37.03 -22.49
N HIS A 312 -28.45 -36.64 -22.87
CA HIS A 312 -27.92 -35.29 -22.68
C HIS A 312 -27.82 -34.56 -24.02
N PHE A 313 -28.31 -33.32 -24.03
CA PHE A 313 -28.38 -32.44 -25.20
C PHE A 313 -27.81 -31.06 -24.87
N SER A 314 -27.33 -30.32 -25.87
CA SER A 314 -26.87 -28.94 -25.70
C SER A 314 -27.24 -28.08 -26.90
N ALA A 315 -27.75 -26.87 -26.67
CA ALA A 315 -28.10 -25.90 -27.71
C ALA A 315 -27.84 -24.45 -27.27
N SER A 316 -27.79 -23.50 -28.21
CA SER A 316 -27.43 -22.09 -27.97
C SER A 316 -28.38 -21.05 -28.59
N ALA A 317 -29.50 -21.46 -29.17
CA ALA A 317 -30.50 -20.58 -29.78
C ALA A 317 -31.90 -21.23 -29.87
N PHE A 318 -32.92 -20.41 -30.09
CA PHE A 318 -34.32 -20.82 -30.36
C PHE A 318 -34.76 -20.43 -31.79
N PRO A 319 -35.63 -21.24 -32.44
CA PRO A 319 -35.83 -22.67 -32.16
C PRO A 319 -34.51 -23.43 -32.35
N TYR A 320 -34.39 -24.64 -31.80
CA TYR A 320 -33.17 -25.47 -31.80
C TYR A 320 -32.52 -25.59 -33.19
N ALA A 321 -31.60 -24.68 -33.50
CA ALA A 321 -31.06 -24.52 -34.83
C ALA A 321 -29.59 -24.94 -34.87
N GLN A 322 -29.31 -25.88 -35.79
CA GLN A 322 -27.98 -26.44 -36.12
C GLN A 322 -27.46 -27.53 -35.18
N GLY A 323 -28.24 -28.61 -35.06
CA GLY A 323 -27.84 -29.94 -34.57
C GLY A 323 -28.88 -30.99 -35.04
N PRO A 324 -28.60 -32.31 -34.98
CA PRO A 324 -29.47 -33.33 -35.59
C PRO A 324 -30.85 -33.53 -34.96
N GLU A 325 -31.15 -32.87 -33.84
CA GLU A 325 -32.28 -33.19 -32.98
C GLU A 325 -33.18 -31.96 -32.80
N SER A 326 -34.44 -32.14 -33.18
CA SER A 326 -35.49 -31.14 -33.03
C SER A 326 -36.08 -31.20 -31.61
N ALA A 327 -36.91 -30.21 -31.26
CA ALA A 327 -37.67 -30.27 -30.00
C ALA A 327 -38.59 -31.50 -29.89
N ALA A 328 -38.92 -32.16 -31.02
CA ALA A 328 -39.74 -33.37 -31.04
C ALA A 328 -38.99 -34.63 -30.58
N ASP A 329 -37.67 -34.60 -30.55
CA ASP A 329 -36.84 -35.77 -30.21
C ASP A 329 -36.58 -35.90 -28.70
N LEU A 330 -36.85 -34.84 -27.91
CA LEU A 330 -36.73 -34.83 -26.45
C LEU A 330 -37.91 -35.57 -25.78
N ARG A 331 -37.61 -36.35 -24.72
CA ARG A 331 -38.61 -37.05 -23.90
C ARG A 331 -38.46 -36.77 -22.41
N SER A 332 -39.48 -37.15 -21.63
CA SER A 332 -39.45 -37.07 -20.17
C SER A 332 -38.22 -37.79 -19.59
N GLY A 333 -37.48 -37.12 -18.70
CA GLY A 333 -36.22 -37.60 -18.12
C GLY A 333 -34.95 -37.25 -18.91
N ASP A 334 -35.05 -36.69 -20.12
CA ASP A 334 -33.88 -36.16 -20.83
C ASP A 334 -33.35 -34.85 -20.20
N ARG A 335 -32.10 -34.52 -20.51
CA ARG A 335 -31.35 -33.39 -19.95
C ARG A 335 -30.90 -32.44 -21.04
N LEU A 336 -31.49 -31.24 -21.07
CA LEU A 336 -31.19 -30.22 -22.07
C LEU A 336 -30.39 -29.07 -21.45
N ARG A 337 -29.20 -28.78 -22.02
CA ARG A 337 -28.37 -27.64 -21.67
C ARG A 337 -28.55 -26.50 -22.67
N LEU A 338 -29.09 -25.37 -22.24
CA LEU A 338 -29.31 -24.17 -23.05
C LEU A 338 -28.26 -23.11 -22.73
N VAL A 339 -27.46 -22.66 -23.72
CA VAL A 339 -26.53 -21.54 -23.55
C VAL A 339 -27.14 -20.28 -24.16
N LEU A 340 -27.79 -19.46 -23.34
CA LEU A 340 -28.64 -18.34 -23.76
C LEU A 340 -28.36 -17.08 -22.93
N ASN A 341 -28.30 -15.93 -23.58
CA ASN A 341 -28.24 -14.64 -22.90
C ASN A 341 -29.61 -14.27 -22.29
N GLU A 342 -29.65 -13.23 -21.45
CA GLU A 342 -30.86 -12.84 -20.71
C GLU A 342 -32.06 -12.53 -21.61
N ALA A 343 -31.85 -11.85 -22.75
CA ALA A 343 -32.91 -11.61 -23.73
C ALA A 343 -33.40 -12.91 -24.37
N GLN A 344 -32.51 -13.79 -24.80
CA GLN A 344 -32.86 -15.10 -25.35
C GLN A 344 -33.61 -16.02 -24.36
N VAL A 345 -33.34 -15.88 -23.06
CA VAL A 345 -34.09 -16.58 -22.00
C VAL A 345 -35.50 -16.02 -21.84
N ILE A 346 -35.66 -14.69 -21.92
CA ILE A 346 -36.97 -14.02 -21.87
C ILE A 346 -37.80 -14.40 -23.10
N ASP A 347 -37.23 -14.25 -24.30
CA ASP A 347 -37.87 -14.57 -25.58
C ASP A 347 -38.24 -16.07 -25.68
N GLY A 348 -37.44 -16.94 -25.09
CA GLY A 348 -37.61 -18.40 -25.10
C GLY A 348 -38.40 -18.99 -23.93
N MET A 349 -38.86 -18.18 -22.96
CA MET A 349 -39.36 -18.70 -21.67
C MET A 349 -40.51 -19.71 -21.82
N ALA A 350 -41.47 -19.43 -22.70
CA ALA A 350 -42.60 -20.33 -22.94
C ALA A 350 -42.18 -21.71 -23.49
N ALA A 351 -41.10 -21.77 -24.28
CA ALA A 351 -40.55 -23.04 -24.79
C ALA A 351 -39.80 -23.81 -23.70
N ILE A 352 -39.11 -23.10 -22.79
CA ILE A 352 -38.45 -23.67 -21.61
C ILE A 352 -39.49 -24.30 -20.69
N GLU A 353 -40.56 -23.56 -20.36
CA GLU A 353 -41.65 -24.03 -19.50
C GLU A 353 -42.37 -25.24 -20.10
N ALA A 354 -42.63 -25.25 -21.41
CA ALA A 354 -43.24 -26.39 -22.10
C ALA A 354 -42.41 -27.67 -21.99
N LEU A 355 -41.08 -27.59 -22.16
CA LEU A 355 -40.19 -28.74 -22.00
C LEU A 355 -40.09 -29.22 -20.55
N GLN A 356 -40.09 -28.30 -19.58
CA GLN A 356 -40.14 -28.65 -18.17
C GLN A 356 -41.46 -29.36 -17.81
N GLN A 357 -42.59 -28.95 -18.40
CA GLN A 357 -43.89 -29.63 -18.25
C GLN A 357 -43.92 -31.01 -18.94
N GLN A 358 -43.18 -31.20 -20.03
CA GLN A 358 -42.91 -32.51 -20.65
C GLN A 358 -41.99 -33.40 -19.79
N GLY A 359 -41.41 -32.86 -18.71
CA GLY A 359 -40.50 -33.56 -17.80
C GLY A 359 -39.06 -33.63 -18.29
N VAL A 360 -38.65 -32.73 -19.18
CA VAL A 360 -37.24 -32.55 -19.56
C VAL A 360 -36.53 -31.70 -18.50
N GLU A 361 -35.37 -32.16 -18.02
CA GLU A 361 -34.53 -31.43 -17.09
C GLU A 361 -33.74 -30.35 -17.85
N VAL A 362 -34.26 -29.12 -17.88
CA VAL A 362 -33.65 -27.98 -18.60
C VAL A 362 -32.70 -27.19 -17.69
N GLU A 363 -31.40 -27.23 -18.01
CA GLU A 363 -30.35 -26.38 -17.44
C GLU A 363 -30.05 -25.21 -18.37
N ILE A 364 -30.33 -23.97 -17.96
CA ILE A 364 -29.88 -22.78 -18.69
C ILE A 364 -28.52 -22.33 -18.15
N LEU A 365 -27.62 -21.91 -19.03
CA LEU A 365 -26.39 -21.20 -18.75
C LEU A 365 -26.37 -19.89 -19.54
N ALA A 366 -25.71 -18.86 -19.01
CA ALA A 366 -25.38 -17.71 -19.85
C ALA A 366 -24.18 -18.03 -20.75
N PRO A 367 -24.09 -17.44 -21.96
CA PRO A 367 -22.84 -17.40 -22.70
C PRO A 367 -21.76 -16.70 -21.86
N ALA A 368 -20.50 -17.02 -22.14
CA ALA A 368 -19.38 -16.27 -21.58
C ALA A 368 -19.55 -14.77 -21.93
N PRO A 369 -19.51 -13.85 -20.95
CA PRO A 369 -19.72 -12.44 -21.25
C PRO A 369 -18.64 -11.93 -22.21
N SER A 370 -19.06 -11.26 -23.28
CA SER A 370 -18.14 -10.58 -24.18
C SER A 370 -17.33 -9.55 -23.40
N ALA A 371 -16.06 -9.41 -23.72
CA ALA A 371 -15.24 -8.34 -23.17
C ALA A 371 -15.90 -6.97 -23.40
N ALA A 372 -15.71 -6.05 -22.46
CA ALA A 372 -16.09 -4.66 -22.67
C ALA A 372 -15.34 -4.12 -23.91
N PRO A 373 -15.99 -3.29 -24.76
CA PRO A 373 -15.32 -2.71 -25.92
C PRO A 373 -14.13 -1.85 -25.45
N VAL A 374 -12.95 -2.18 -25.94
CA VAL A 374 -11.71 -1.43 -25.68
C VAL A 374 -11.79 -0.07 -26.38
N ARG A 375 -11.38 1.01 -25.69
CA ARG A 375 -11.51 2.39 -26.21
C ARG A 375 -10.55 2.72 -27.35
N ILE A 376 -9.40 2.06 -27.40
CA ILE A 376 -8.47 2.09 -28.53
C ILE A 376 -8.35 0.65 -29.04
N GLN A 377 -8.96 0.36 -30.19
CA GLN A 377 -8.85 -0.97 -30.80
C GLN A 377 -7.39 -1.29 -31.15
N ASP A 378 -7.05 -2.57 -31.02
CA ASP A 378 -5.73 -3.14 -31.34
C ASP A 378 -4.56 -2.37 -30.67
N SER A 379 -4.78 -1.87 -29.45
CA SER A 379 -3.85 -0.99 -28.72
C SER A 379 -2.46 -1.59 -28.48
N GLU A 380 -2.32 -2.91 -28.56
CA GLU A 380 -1.06 -3.66 -28.43
C GLU A 380 -0.33 -3.87 -29.76
N ASP A 381 -1.04 -3.84 -30.89
CA ASP A 381 -0.46 -3.89 -32.24
C ASP A 381 0.05 -2.50 -32.69
N LEU A 382 -0.36 -1.43 -31.99
CA LEU A 382 0.15 -0.07 -32.17
C LEU A 382 1.53 0.07 -31.54
N THR A 383 2.48 0.66 -32.29
CA THR A 383 3.76 1.11 -31.70
C THR A 383 3.50 2.18 -30.62
N PRO A 384 4.39 2.35 -29.62
CA PRO A 384 4.17 3.31 -28.54
C PRO A 384 3.82 4.75 -29.00
N PRO A 385 4.45 5.33 -30.05
CA PRO A 385 4.01 6.62 -30.61
C PRO A 385 2.61 6.58 -31.22
N GLN A 386 2.22 5.50 -31.92
CA GLN A 386 0.87 5.36 -32.48
C GLN A 386 -0.19 5.26 -31.36
N LEU A 387 0.09 4.49 -30.31
CA LEU A 387 -0.80 4.39 -29.15
C LEU A 387 -0.92 5.73 -28.41
N PHE A 388 0.18 6.47 -28.26
CA PHE A 388 0.17 7.80 -27.65
C PHE A 388 -0.63 8.82 -28.49
N ALA A 389 -0.52 8.80 -29.82
CA ALA A 389 -1.35 9.62 -30.71
C ALA A 389 -2.85 9.25 -30.63
N ALA A 390 -3.17 7.95 -30.59
CA ALA A 390 -4.55 7.49 -30.41
C ALA A 390 -5.14 7.96 -29.07
N TYR A 391 -4.36 7.90 -27.99
CA TYR A 391 -4.71 8.43 -26.67
C TYR A 391 -4.83 9.96 -26.64
N ALA A 392 -3.93 10.69 -27.29
CA ALA A 392 -4.00 12.14 -27.42
C ALA A 392 -5.31 12.57 -28.11
N LYS A 393 -5.68 11.87 -29.19
CA LYS A 393 -6.94 12.07 -29.90
C LYS A 393 -8.17 11.70 -29.08
N SER A 394 -8.15 10.61 -28.32
CA SER A 394 -9.31 10.19 -27.50
C SER A 394 -9.54 11.07 -26.26
N THR A 395 -8.49 11.73 -25.76
CA THR A 395 -8.55 12.61 -24.58
C THR A 395 -8.63 14.10 -24.91
N GLY A 396 -8.53 14.50 -26.18
CA GLY A 396 -8.54 15.91 -26.59
C GLY A 396 -7.26 16.67 -26.20
N MET A 397 -6.12 15.99 -26.20
CA MET A 397 -4.83 16.56 -25.82
C MET A 397 -4.41 17.69 -26.78
N PRO A 398 -3.83 18.81 -26.29
CA PRO A 398 -3.33 19.88 -27.16
C PRO A 398 -2.19 19.41 -28.07
N ALA A 399 -2.21 19.84 -29.35
CA ALA A 399 -1.25 19.39 -30.37
C ALA A 399 0.23 19.62 -30.02
N GLY A 400 0.56 20.69 -29.26
CA GLY A 400 1.93 20.95 -28.78
C GLY A 400 2.40 19.95 -27.71
N VAL A 401 1.47 19.47 -26.88
CA VAL A 401 1.70 18.44 -25.85
C VAL A 401 1.85 17.07 -26.53
N GLU A 402 0.97 16.77 -27.50
CA GLU A 402 1.06 15.56 -28.33
C GLU A 402 2.41 15.47 -29.04
N ALA A 403 2.81 16.50 -29.79
CA ALA A 403 4.07 16.54 -30.53
C ALA A 403 5.30 16.34 -29.63
N ARG A 404 5.28 16.90 -28.41
CA ARG A 404 6.35 16.71 -27.40
C ARG A 404 6.40 15.25 -26.92
N GLY A 405 5.25 14.65 -26.58
CA GLY A 405 5.18 13.25 -26.16
C GLY A 405 5.61 12.27 -27.25
N LEU A 406 5.20 12.51 -28.50
CA LEU A 406 5.64 11.74 -29.66
C LEU A 406 7.16 11.84 -29.89
N SER A 407 7.73 13.04 -29.82
CA SER A 407 9.17 13.24 -29.97
C SER A 407 9.99 12.52 -28.89
N LEU A 408 9.48 12.47 -27.65
CA LEU A 408 10.11 11.74 -26.55
C LEU A 408 10.10 10.23 -26.80
N LEU A 409 8.95 9.65 -27.17
CA LEU A 409 8.83 8.22 -27.45
C LEU A 409 9.65 7.79 -28.67
N GLN A 410 9.71 8.62 -29.71
CA GLN A 410 10.55 8.38 -30.90
C GLN A 410 12.04 8.36 -30.55
N ALA A 411 12.52 9.29 -29.70
CA ALA A 411 13.91 9.30 -29.25
C ALA A 411 14.27 8.01 -28.50
N LEU A 412 13.41 7.54 -27.60
CA LEU A 412 13.63 6.30 -26.84
C LEU A 412 13.62 5.04 -27.71
N LEU A 413 12.72 4.98 -28.71
CA LEU A 413 12.72 3.88 -29.69
C LEU A 413 14.02 3.80 -30.51
N THR A 414 14.67 4.94 -30.81
CA THR A 414 15.97 4.90 -31.51
C THR A 414 17.14 4.39 -30.66
N SER A 415 16.98 4.32 -29.33
CA SER A 415 17.99 3.79 -28.40
C SER A 415 17.74 2.35 -27.92
N GLN A 416 16.53 1.82 -28.09
CA GLN A 416 16.12 0.51 -27.55
C GLN A 416 16.02 -0.56 -28.66
N GLY A 417 16.79 -1.63 -28.50
CA GLY A 417 16.82 -2.75 -29.44
C GLY A 417 16.80 -4.11 -28.76
N SER A 418 15.64 -4.54 -28.27
CA SER A 418 15.19 -5.95 -28.24
C SER A 418 13.81 -6.04 -27.58
N SER A 419 12.86 -6.72 -28.24
CA SER A 419 11.69 -7.26 -27.54
C SER A 419 12.16 -8.29 -26.50
N ALA A 420 11.46 -8.42 -25.38
CA ALA A 420 11.74 -9.45 -24.38
C ALA A 420 11.49 -10.84 -24.98
N ALA A 421 12.53 -11.68 -25.06
CA ALA A 421 12.40 -13.03 -25.60
C ALA A 421 11.49 -13.90 -24.72
N ALA A 422 10.68 -14.74 -25.38
CA ALA A 422 9.80 -15.68 -24.70
C ALA A 422 10.57 -16.60 -23.73
N THR A 423 10.01 -16.88 -22.56
CA THR A 423 10.63 -17.77 -21.56
C THR A 423 9.91 -19.12 -21.51
N VAL A 424 10.58 -20.18 -21.96
CA VAL A 424 10.13 -21.58 -21.85
C VAL A 424 10.92 -22.26 -20.75
N LEU A 425 10.29 -22.48 -19.60
CA LEU A 425 10.91 -23.04 -18.40
C LEU A 425 10.48 -24.50 -18.20
N THR A 426 11.43 -25.42 -18.21
CA THR A 426 11.19 -26.85 -17.98
C THR A 426 11.82 -27.26 -16.65
N PHE A 427 11.00 -27.55 -15.65
CA PHE A 427 11.43 -28.07 -14.35
C PHE A 427 11.78 -29.55 -14.47
N GLY A 428 13.04 -29.92 -14.22
CA GLY A 428 13.49 -31.31 -14.21
C GLY A 428 13.36 -31.96 -12.83
N GLN A 429 14.01 -31.36 -11.82
CA GLN A 429 14.11 -31.93 -10.47
C GLN A 429 14.25 -30.83 -9.40
N VAL A 430 13.70 -31.08 -8.21
CA VAL A 430 14.04 -30.34 -6.99
C VAL A 430 14.76 -31.23 -5.98
N THR A 431 15.76 -30.69 -5.30
CA THR A 431 16.49 -31.32 -4.20
C THR A 431 16.44 -30.41 -2.99
N LEU A 432 16.05 -30.94 -1.83
CA LEU A 432 15.90 -30.17 -0.59
C LEU A 432 16.53 -30.90 0.61
N SER A 433 17.06 -30.15 1.58
CA SER A 433 17.65 -30.69 2.81
C SER A 433 17.64 -29.64 3.92
N GLY A 434 17.32 -30.06 5.15
CA GLY A 434 17.14 -29.17 6.30
C GLY A 434 15.99 -28.17 6.16
N PHE A 435 15.05 -28.41 5.24
CA PHE A 435 14.01 -27.48 4.81
C PHE A 435 12.64 -27.88 5.38
N LEU A 436 12.05 -26.98 6.18
CA LEU A 436 10.77 -27.17 6.88
C LEU A 436 10.72 -28.50 7.65
N SER A 437 9.95 -29.49 7.20
CA SER A 437 9.82 -30.81 7.84
C SER A 437 10.81 -31.87 7.30
N PHE A 438 11.61 -31.53 6.30
CA PHE A 438 12.60 -32.43 5.67
C PHE A 438 13.99 -32.15 6.23
N ALA A 439 14.38 -32.87 7.30
CA ALA A 439 15.72 -32.81 7.86
C ALA A 439 16.76 -33.34 6.87
N ASP A 440 16.51 -34.53 6.34
CA ASP A 440 17.41 -35.27 5.46
C ASP A 440 17.30 -34.80 4.00
N ARG A 441 18.23 -35.25 3.14
CA ARG A 441 18.21 -34.90 1.72
C ARG A 441 17.10 -35.67 0.99
N VAL A 442 16.17 -34.95 0.38
CA VAL A 442 15.15 -35.48 -0.54
C VAL A 442 15.42 -34.96 -1.95
N SER A 443 15.25 -35.81 -2.94
CA SER A 443 15.27 -35.47 -4.37
C SER A 443 13.94 -35.91 -4.99
N TYR A 444 13.27 -35.01 -5.69
CA TYR A 444 11.91 -35.20 -6.20
C TYR A 444 11.82 -34.76 -7.68
N PRO A 445 11.41 -35.67 -8.59
CA PRO A 445 11.30 -35.36 -10.02
C PRO A 445 10.10 -34.47 -10.32
N LEU A 446 10.27 -33.52 -11.23
CA LEU A 446 9.24 -32.55 -11.63
C LEU A 446 8.80 -32.68 -13.08
N ASP A 447 9.55 -33.38 -13.94
CA ASP A 447 9.21 -33.55 -15.36
C ASP A 447 8.48 -34.87 -15.67
N ALA A 448 7.64 -34.85 -16.70
CA ALA A 448 6.91 -36.00 -17.25
C ALA A 448 6.21 -36.90 -16.21
N ARG A 449 5.51 -36.29 -15.23
CA ARG A 449 4.81 -37.00 -14.14
C ARG A 449 3.31 -37.20 -14.37
N GLY A 450 2.70 -36.54 -15.37
CA GLY A 450 1.25 -36.52 -15.55
C GLY A 450 0.54 -35.84 -14.37
N VAL A 451 -0.72 -36.22 -14.08
CA VAL A 451 -1.43 -35.73 -12.89
C VAL A 451 -1.01 -36.53 -11.63
N VAL A 452 -0.28 -35.88 -10.73
CA VAL A 452 0.21 -36.44 -9.46
C VAL A 452 -0.56 -35.87 -8.28
N VAL A 453 -1.07 -36.73 -7.40
CA VAL A 453 -1.55 -36.29 -6.08
C VAL A 453 -0.48 -36.51 -5.01
N LEU A 454 -0.08 -35.40 -4.37
CA LEU A 454 0.76 -35.37 -3.18
C LEU A 454 -0.12 -35.51 -1.94
N THR A 455 -0.05 -36.66 -1.27
CA THR A 455 -0.76 -36.90 0.00
C THR A 455 0.20 -37.12 1.17
N GLY A 456 -0.32 -37.28 2.39
CA GLY A 456 0.50 -37.29 3.61
C GLY A 456 0.05 -38.24 4.70
N SER A 457 1.00 -38.68 5.53
CA SER A 457 0.78 -39.53 6.72
C SER A 457 1.68 -39.08 7.88
N VAL A 458 1.17 -39.16 9.11
CA VAL A 458 1.89 -38.77 10.34
C VAL A 458 1.72 -39.86 11.41
N ASP A 459 2.84 -40.29 11.98
CA ASP A 459 2.97 -41.11 13.21
C ASP A 459 1.74 -41.98 13.60
N GLY A 460 1.46 -43.02 12.81
CA GLY A 460 0.49 -44.08 13.15
C GLY A 460 -1.01 -43.71 13.10
N GLN A 461 -1.38 -42.46 12.84
CA GLN A 461 -2.78 -42.06 12.70
C GLN A 461 -3.22 -42.09 11.23
N GLY A 462 -3.84 -43.19 10.80
CA GLY A 462 -4.13 -43.50 9.39
C GLY A 462 -5.01 -42.51 8.60
N PHE A 463 -5.52 -41.43 9.22
CA PHE A 463 -6.44 -40.47 8.60
C PHE A 463 -6.03 -38.99 8.72
N GLN A 464 -5.01 -38.61 9.51
CA GLN A 464 -4.60 -37.19 9.63
C GLN A 464 -3.33 -36.91 8.81
N SER A 465 -3.48 -36.24 7.66
CA SER A 465 -2.39 -35.90 6.73
C SER A 465 -1.71 -34.54 6.98
N ASN A 466 -2.17 -33.77 7.97
CA ASN A 466 -1.76 -32.39 8.18
C ASN A 466 -0.39 -32.31 8.87
N GLY A 467 0.46 -31.39 8.43
CA GLY A 467 1.82 -31.24 8.99
C GLY A 467 2.84 -32.29 8.54
N ALA A 468 2.48 -33.18 7.60
CA ALA A 468 3.38 -34.20 7.05
C ALA A 468 4.48 -33.65 6.10
N GLY A 469 4.31 -32.45 5.55
CA GLY A 469 5.28 -31.81 4.64
C GLY A 469 4.85 -31.69 3.18
N LYS A 470 3.57 -32.01 2.85
CA LYS A 470 3.04 -32.01 1.47
C LYS A 470 3.30 -30.67 0.72
N SER A 471 2.77 -29.57 1.24
CA SER A 471 2.92 -28.21 0.69
C SER A 471 4.37 -27.72 0.73
N ALA A 472 5.15 -28.15 1.73
CA ALA A 472 6.58 -27.86 1.80
C ALA A 472 7.36 -28.48 0.63
N LEU A 473 7.02 -29.71 0.21
CA LEU A 473 7.59 -30.32 -0.99
C LEU A 473 7.13 -29.58 -2.25
N ALA A 474 5.82 -29.38 -2.40
CA ALA A 474 5.20 -28.78 -3.59
C ALA A 474 5.71 -27.35 -3.88
N MET A 475 5.81 -26.51 -2.85
CA MET A 475 6.19 -25.10 -2.96
C MET A 475 7.70 -24.86 -2.83
N SER A 476 8.50 -25.90 -2.56
CA SER A 476 9.96 -25.77 -2.40
C SER A 476 10.64 -25.14 -3.63
N SER A 477 10.15 -25.44 -4.84
CA SER A 477 10.68 -24.90 -6.09
C SER A 477 10.38 -23.41 -6.24
N LEU A 478 9.17 -22.96 -5.88
CA LEU A 478 8.84 -21.54 -5.82
C LEU A 478 9.78 -20.81 -4.86
N TRP A 479 9.95 -21.33 -3.64
CA TRP A 479 10.85 -20.73 -2.64
C TRP A 479 12.32 -20.69 -3.10
N CYS A 480 12.79 -21.70 -3.81
CA CYS A 480 14.13 -21.70 -4.39
C CYS A 480 14.31 -20.55 -5.39
N LEU A 481 13.33 -20.35 -6.28
CA LEU A 481 13.41 -19.38 -7.37
C LEU A 481 13.10 -17.93 -6.93
N THR A 482 12.12 -17.70 -6.04
CA THR A 482 11.67 -16.36 -5.64
C THR A 482 12.09 -15.97 -4.20
N GLY A 483 12.39 -16.94 -3.34
CA GLY A 483 12.55 -16.74 -1.90
C GLY A 483 11.24 -16.68 -1.10
N GLY A 484 10.08 -16.70 -1.77
CA GLY A 484 8.75 -16.73 -1.16
C GLY A 484 8.09 -18.10 -1.24
N MET A 485 7.32 -18.46 -0.21
CA MET A 485 6.44 -19.65 -0.19
C MET A 485 4.97 -19.31 -0.51
N ASP A 486 4.62 -18.02 -0.52
CA ASP A 486 3.32 -17.45 -0.87
C ASP A 486 3.59 -16.06 -1.48
N ALA A 487 2.96 -15.74 -2.61
CA ALA A 487 3.03 -14.47 -3.32
C ALA A 487 2.60 -13.26 -2.48
N ARG A 488 1.90 -13.45 -1.36
CA ARG A 488 1.65 -12.41 -0.35
C ARG A 488 2.91 -11.85 0.32
N SER A 489 4.08 -12.45 0.07
CA SER A 489 5.38 -11.97 0.55
C SER A 489 5.75 -10.58 0.02
N GLU A 490 5.16 -10.15 -1.11
CA GLU A 490 5.38 -8.82 -1.68
C GLU A 490 4.22 -7.87 -1.32
N GLY A 491 4.48 -6.93 -0.40
CA GLY A 491 3.71 -5.69 -0.27
C GLY A 491 2.47 -5.66 0.65
N ALA A 492 2.12 -6.74 1.36
CA ALA A 492 0.98 -6.75 2.30
C ALA A 492 1.40 -6.55 3.77
N SER A 493 0.85 -5.53 4.43
CA SER A 493 1.21 -5.12 5.81
C SER A 493 0.75 -6.06 6.94
N THR A 494 0.04 -7.15 6.64
CA THR A 494 -0.58 -8.04 7.63
C THR A 494 -0.19 -9.51 7.52
N GLY A 495 0.61 -9.90 6.52
CA GLY A 495 1.14 -11.26 6.39
C GLY A 495 2.59 -11.36 6.85
N ARG A 496 2.86 -11.91 8.04
CA ARG A 496 4.23 -12.35 8.37
C ARG A 496 4.57 -13.55 7.47
N GLY A 497 5.37 -13.33 6.44
CA GLY A 497 6.01 -14.42 5.70
C GLY A 497 6.85 -15.30 6.63
N LEU A 498 7.08 -16.55 6.23
CA LEU A 498 7.90 -17.50 7.01
C LEU A 498 9.28 -16.89 7.29
N SER A 499 9.65 -16.81 8.56
CA SER A 499 10.96 -16.29 8.94
C SER A 499 12.06 -17.27 8.52
N VAL A 500 13.29 -16.78 8.42
CA VAL A 500 14.47 -17.61 8.15
C VAL A 500 14.62 -18.75 9.18
N THR A 501 14.12 -18.55 10.41
CA THR A 501 14.06 -19.58 11.45
C THR A 501 12.96 -20.62 11.23
N ASP A 502 11.84 -20.28 10.61
CA ASP A 502 10.75 -21.22 10.34
C ASP A 502 11.09 -22.15 9.17
N ILE A 503 11.84 -21.63 8.18
CA ILE A 503 12.30 -22.38 7.00
C ILE A 503 13.30 -23.49 7.35
N ILE A 504 14.09 -23.32 8.42
CA ILE A 504 15.14 -24.26 8.81
C ILE A 504 14.57 -25.32 9.76
N HIS A 505 14.65 -26.59 9.34
CA HIS A 505 14.27 -27.72 10.19
C HIS A 505 14.99 -27.65 11.54
N SER A 506 14.28 -27.90 12.65
CA SER A 506 14.77 -27.66 14.02
C SER A 506 16.09 -28.35 14.37
N ALA A 507 16.33 -29.55 13.83
CA ALA A 507 17.56 -30.33 13.99
C ALA A 507 18.74 -29.87 13.09
N CYS A 508 18.54 -28.88 12.22
CA CYS A 508 19.49 -28.47 11.18
C CYS A 508 20.02 -27.04 11.44
N LYS A 509 21.23 -26.75 10.94
CA LYS A 509 21.84 -25.40 11.03
C LYS A 509 21.48 -24.49 9.86
N SER A 510 20.98 -25.08 8.77
CA SER A 510 20.65 -24.43 7.51
C SER A 510 19.65 -25.26 6.72
N ALA A 511 18.83 -24.60 5.91
CA ALA A 511 18.03 -25.24 4.86
C ALA A 511 18.67 -24.96 3.51
N THR A 512 18.65 -25.93 2.59
CA THR A 512 19.04 -25.71 1.18
C THR A 512 17.99 -26.34 0.27
N VAL A 513 17.59 -25.59 -0.76
CA VAL A 513 16.77 -26.09 -1.86
C VAL A 513 17.47 -25.75 -3.16
N ARG A 514 17.49 -26.72 -4.08
CA ARG A 514 18.14 -26.66 -5.39
C ARG A 514 17.17 -27.13 -6.46
N VAL A 515 16.96 -26.33 -7.49
CA VAL A 515 16.09 -26.61 -8.64
C VAL A 515 16.95 -26.73 -9.88
N GLU A 516 16.73 -27.78 -10.67
CA GLU A 516 17.42 -28.07 -11.93
C GLU A 516 16.41 -28.24 -13.06
N GLY A 517 16.75 -27.79 -14.26
CA GLY A 517 15.85 -27.81 -15.41
C GLY A 517 16.48 -27.21 -16.67
N THR A 518 15.65 -26.79 -17.63
CA THR A 518 16.08 -25.99 -18.78
C THR A 518 15.28 -24.70 -18.92
N VAL A 519 15.91 -23.66 -19.45
CA VAL A 519 15.28 -22.39 -19.84
C VAL A 519 15.63 -22.11 -21.29
N ASN A 520 14.62 -21.96 -22.14
CA ASN A 520 14.78 -21.82 -23.60
C ASN A 520 15.66 -22.93 -24.22
N GLY A 521 15.60 -24.15 -23.64
CA GLY A 521 16.40 -25.31 -24.03
C GLY A 521 17.79 -25.40 -23.37
N LEU A 522 18.29 -24.34 -22.74
CA LEU A 522 19.60 -24.32 -22.06
C LEU A 522 19.47 -24.82 -20.61
N PRO A 523 20.39 -25.65 -20.10
CA PRO A 523 20.30 -26.17 -18.73
C PRO A 523 20.51 -25.07 -17.69
N PHE A 524 19.69 -25.05 -16.63
CA PHE A 524 19.87 -24.14 -15.49
C PHE A 524 19.91 -24.87 -14.15
N VAL A 525 20.58 -24.26 -13.18
CA VAL A 525 20.58 -24.66 -11.77
C VAL A 525 20.43 -23.42 -10.90
N VAL A 526 19.43 -23.41 -10.02
CA VAL A 526 19.32 -22.42 -8.93
C VAL A 526 19.47 -23.15 -7.60
N GLU A 527 20.28 -22.58 -6.69
CA GLU A 527 20.46 -23.11 -5.34
C GLU A 527 20.32 -21.97 -4.31
N ARG A 528 19.38 -22.14 -3.36
CA ARG A 528 19.10 -21.20 -2.27
C ARG A 528 19.35 -21.86 -0.92
N THR A 529 20.18 -21.23 -0.08
CA THR A 529 20.48 -21.66 1.28
C THR A 529 20.04 -20.61 2.30
N ALA A 530 19.22 -21.01 3.27
CA ALA A 530 18.85 -20.21 4.44
C ALA A 530 19.69 -20.58 5.67
N ARG A 531 20.18 -19.59 6.44
CA ARG A 531 20.93 -19.78 7.69
C ARG A 531 20.47 -18.78 8.74
N ARG A 532 20.59 -19.10 10.04
CA ARG A 532 20.24 -18.15 11.14
C ARG A 532 21.03 -16.83 11.11
N ARG A 533 22.15 -16.78 10.38
CA ARG A 533 22.90 -15.56 10.05
C ARG A 533 23.27 -15.61 8.57
N GLY A 534 22.57 -14.85 7.73
CA GLY A 534 22.77 -14.77 6.29
C GLY A 534 22.19 -15.92 5.47
N GLY A 535 22.58 -16.00 4.21
CA GLY A 535 22.15 -17.03 3.26
C GLY A 535 23.11 -17.12 2.07
N LYS A 536 22.76 -17.95 1.08
CA LYS A 536 23.41 -17.99 -0.23
C LYS A 536 22.33 -18.14 -1.30
N LEU A 537 22.53 -17.50 -2.44
CA LEU A 537 21.76 -17.71 -3.66
C LEU A 537 22.75 -17.78 -4.82
N SER A 538 22.65 -18.81 -5.66
CA SER A 538 23.48 -18.95 -6.87
C SER A 538 22.66 -19.43 -8.05
N LEU A 539 23.04 -18.98 -9.25
CA LEU A 539 22.41 -19.27 -10.53
C LEU A 539 23.50 -19.71 -11.53
N MET A 540 23.34 -20.89 -12.13
CA MET A 540 24.07 -21.27 -13.33
C MET A 540 23.11 -21.46 -14.51
N VAL A 541 23.52 -21.05 -15.70
CA VAL A 541 22.79 -21.21 -16.96
C VAL A 541 23.79 -21.58 -18.06
N ASP A 542 23.53 -22.68 -18.76
CA ASP A 542 24.42 -23.24 -19.79
C ASP A 542 25.86 -23.48 -19.30
N GLY A 543 26.00 -23.92 -18.04
CA GLY A 543 27.30 -24.10 -17.38
C GLY A 543 28.01 -22.81 -16.97
N VAL A 544 27.48 -21.62 -17.32
CA VAL A 544 28.02 -20.31 -16.92
C VAL A 544 27.43 -19.89 -15.58
N ASP A 545 28.28 -19.56 -14.61
CA ASP A 545 27.86 -18.95 -13.35
C ASP A 545 27.43 -17.50 -13.58
N ARG A 546 26.17 -17.19 -13.24
CA ARG A 546 25.54 -15.87 -13.32
C ARG A 546 25.25 -15.30 -11.93
N THR A 547 25.88 -15.84 -10.89
CA THR A 547 25.75 -15.35 -9.51
C THR A 547 26.38 -13.97 -9.37
N MET A 548 25.62 -13.01 -8.86
CA MET A 548 26.04 -11.62 -8.68
C MET A 548 26.63 -11.37 -7.27
N GLN A 549 27.19 -10.17 -7.06
CA GLN A 549 27.84 -9.79 -5.79
C GLN A 549 26.91 -9.86 -4.57
N GLU A 550 25.62 -9.58 -4.76
CA GLU A 550 24.60 -9.62 -3.71
C GLU A 550 23.46 -10.58 -4.08
N MET A 551 22.86 -11.24 -3.08
CA MET A 551 21.67 -12.08 -3.27
C MET A 551 20.52 -11.33 -3.95
N ARG A 552 20.35 -10.02 -3.71
CA ARG A 552 19.35 -9.17 -4.38
C ARG A 552 19.62 -9.04 -5.88
N MET A 553 20.89 -8.89 -6.28
CA MET A 553 21.27 -8.83 -7.69
C MET A 553 21.16 -10.20 -8.38
N THR A 554 21.49 -11.29 -7.67
CA THR A 554 21.28 -12.65 -8.17
C THR A 554 19.79 -12.96 -8.33
N GLN A 555 18.93 -12.46 -7.43
CA GLN A 555 17.48 -12.55 -7.59
C GLN A 555 17.01 -11.83 -8.86
N ALA A 556 17.45 -10.59 -9.10
CA ALA A 556 17.09 -9.85 -10.31
C ALA A 556 17.54 -10.55 -11.61
N GLU A 557 18.70 -11.22 -11.62
CA GLU A 557 19.14 -12.04 -12.77
C GLU A 557 18.31 -13.34 -12.91
N ILE A 558 17.89 -13.97 -11.80
CA ILE A 558 16.93 -15.09 -11.82
C ILE A 558 15.57 -14.63 -12.37
N ASP A 559 15.08 -13.47 -11.94
CA ASP A 559 13.82 -12.89 -12.38
C ASP A 559 13.85 -12.61 -13.89
N ARG A 560 14.95 -12.01 -14.38
CA ARG A 560 15.19 -11.68 -15.78
C ARG A 560 15.38 -12.90 -16.69
N VAL A 561 16.04 -13.96 -16.20
CA VAL A 561 16.36 -15.14 -17.02
C VAL A 561 15.27 -16.21 -16.97
N LEU A 562 14.64 -16.44 -15.82
CA LEU A 562 13.68 -17.53 -15.61
C LEU A 562 12.22 -17.06 -15.55
N GLY A 563 11.95 -15.76 -15.72
CA GLY A 563 10.59 -15.19 -15.61
C GLY A 563 9.99 -15.33 -14.21
N ALA A 564 10.84 -15.38 -13.17
CA ALA A 564 10.44 -15.80 -11.82
C ALA A 564 9.27 -15.00 -11.18
N PRO A 565 9.08 -13.69 -11.43
CA PRO A 565 7.93 -12.93 -10.91
C PRO A 565 6.55 -13.43 -11.36
N LEU A 566 6.47 -14.17 -12.46
CA LEU A 566 5.21 -14.77 -12.95
C LEU A 566 4.90 -16.13 -12.30
N LEU A 567 5.87 -16.80 -11.67
CA LEU A 567 5.73 -18.19 -11.21
C LEU A 567 4.59 -18.40 -10.22
N GLY A 568 4.46 -17.54 -9.21
CA GLY A 568 3.40 -17.58 -8.18
C GLY A 568 2.01 -17.12 -8.66
N LYS A 569 1.82 -16.99 -9.98
CA LYS A 569 0.55 -16.64 -10.64
C LYS A 569 0.24 -17.50 -11.87
N THR A 570 1.20 -18.30 -12.33
CA THR A 570 1.11 -19.08 -13.58
C THR A 570 1.48 -20.56 -13.41
N VAL A 571 2.36 -20.89 -12.45
CA VAL A 571 2.91 -22.23 -12.21
C VAL A 571 2.57 -22.76 -10.83
N PHE A 572 2.66 -21.92 -9.79
CA PHE A 572 2.39 -22.30 -8.41
C PHE A 572 1.14 -21.57 -7.90
N TYR A 573 0.27 -22.33 -7.24
CA TYR A 573 -0.97 -21.83 -6.65
C TYR A 573 -1.17 -22.40 -5.25
N GLY A 574 -0.69 -21.66 -4.26
CA GLY A 574 -0.91 -21.85 -2.83
C GLY A 574 -2.38 -21.75 -2.41
N GLN A 575 -2.69 -22.32 -1.24
CA GLN A 575 -4.01 -22.32 -0.60
C GLN A 575 -4.65 -20.92 -0.55
N SER A 576 -3.85 -19.89 -0.29
CA SER A 576 -4.20 -18.45 -0.25
C SER A 576 -4.07 -17.74 -1.60
N GLU A 577 -3.16 -18.20 -2.48
CA GLU A 577 -2.78 -17.50 -3.71
C GLU A 577 -3.85 -17.55 -4.78
N VAL A 578 -4.59 -18.66 -4.90
CA VAL A 578 -5.69 -18.83 -5.87
C VAL A 578 -6.67 -17.64 -5.82
N ASN A 579 -7.00 -17.18 -4.61
CA ASN A 579 -7.95 -16.08 -4.43
C ASN A 579 -7.33 -14.70 -4.69
N ALA A 580 -6.00 -14.56 -4.69
CA ALA A 580 -5.34 -13.26 -4.65
C ALA A 580 -5.70 -12.37 -5.84
N LEU A 581 -5.76 -12.93 -7.06
CA LEU A 581 -6.10 -12.16 -8.27
C LEU A 581 -7.59 -11.77 -8.29
N LEU A 582 -8.49 -12.59 -7.72
CA LEU A 582 -9.91 -12.27 -7.58
C LEU A 582 -10.14 -11.18 -6.52
N GLU A 583 -9.49 -11.30 -5.37
CA GLU A 583 -9.62 -10.39 -4.21
C GLU A 583 -8.80 -9.09 -4.34
N ALA A 584 -7.84 -9.02 -5.27
CA ALA A 584 -7.01 -7.83 -5.52
C ALA A 584 -7.84 -6.57 -5.82
N GLY A 585 -7.59 -5.48 -5.10
CA GLY A 585 -8.09 -4.16 -5.43
C GLY A 585 -7.42 -3.60 -6.69
N ASP A 586 -7.99 -2.52 -7.25
CA ASP A 586 -7.62 -1.93 -8.55
C ASP A 586 -6.11 -1.83 -8.80
N ARG A 587 -5.37 -1.15 -7.91
CA ARG A 587 -3.93 -0.98 -8.03
C ARG A 587 -3.20 -2.31 -8.16
N ALA A 588 -3.44 -3.24 -7.24
CA ALA A 588 -2.80 -4.56 -7.25
C ALA A 588 -3.21 -5.40 -8.47
N PHE A 589 -4.45 -5.27 -8.93
CA PHE A 589 -4.92 -5.98 -10.12
C PHE A 589 -4.27 -5.43 -11.40
N LYS A 590 -4.17 -4.11 -11.55
CA LYS A 590 -3.45 -3.46 -12.65
C LYS A 590 -1.94 -3.73 -12.59
N GLU A 591 -1.35 -3.83 -11.41
CA GLU A 591 0.05 -4.26 -11.22
C GLU A 591 0.28 -5.70 -11.71
N GLU A 592 -0.63 -6.64 -11.42
CA GLU A 592 -0.54 -8.02 -11.97
C GLU A 592 -0.78 -8.06 -13.50
N LEU A 593 -1.74 -7.28 -14.03
CA LEU A 593 -1.94 -7.17 -15.48
C LEU A 593 -0.74 -6.53 -16.19
N GLY A 594 -0.07 -5.56 -15.56
CA GLY A 594 1.13 -4.92 -16.09
C GLY A 594 2.29 -5.89 -16.33
N LYS A 595 2.36 -7.00 -15.58
CA LYS A 595 3.33 -8.09 -15.82
C LYS A 595 3.04 -8.88 -17.12
N LEU A 596 1.89 -8.65 -17.77
CA LEU A 596 1.49 -9.29 -19.02
C LEU A 596 1.78 -8.44 -20.28
N VAL A 597 2.44 -7.29 -20.13
CA VAL A 597 2.79 -6.38 -21.24
C VAL A 597 4.16 -5.77 -21.01
N ASP A 598 4.85 -5.39 -22.08
CA ASP A 598 6.07 -4.59 -21.95
C ASP A 598 5.71 -3.14 -21.63
N LEU A 599 5.94 -2.74 -20.38
CA LEU A 599 5.74 -1.37 -19.90
C LEU A 599 7.03 -0.55 -19.87
N SER A 600 8.18 -1.13 -20.21
CA SER A 600 9.52 -0.54 -19.99
C SER A 600 9.68 0.84 -20.65
N ILE A 601 9.28 0.98 -21.92
CA ILE A 601 9.36 2.25 -22.64
C ILE A 601 8.47 3.34 -22.04
N TRP A 602 7.33 2.97 -21.46
CA TRP A 602 6.42 3.92 -20.80
C TRP A 602 7.00 4.40 -19.47
N GLU A 603 7.63 3.49 -18.71
CA GLU A 603 8.34 3.82 -17.47
C GLU A 603 9.57 4.70 -17.75
N GLU A 604 10.35 4.39 -18.79
CA GLU A 604 11.51 5.17 -19.23
C GLU A 604 11.08 6.57 -19.72
N ALA A 605 10.07 6.66 -20.59
CA ALA A 605 9.50 7.93 -21.04
C ALA A 605 8.99 8.78 -19.87
N ARG A 606 8.28 8.16 -18.92
CA ARG A 606 7.83 8.85 -17.71
C ARG A 606 8.99 9.33 -16.84
N ALA A 607 10.06 8.55 -16.71
CA ALA A 607 11.25 8.93 -15.95
C ALA A 607 11.97 10.14 -16.59
N VAL A 608 12.11 10.15 -17.92
CA VAL A 608 12.66 11.30 -18.67
C VAL A 608 11.77 12.53 -18.52
N ALA A 609 10.45 12.40 -18.73
CA ALA A 609 9.50 13.50 -18.58
C ALA A 609 9.48 14.08 -17.15
N ASN A 610 9.57 13.24 -16.12
CA ASN A 610 9.66 13.67 -14.72
C ASN A 610 10.99 14.38 -14.42
N LYS A 611 12.10 13.96 -15.03
CA LYS A 611 13.38 14.65 -14.93
C LYS A 611 13.33 16.03 -15.59
N GLU A 612 12.83 16.14 -16.82
CA GLU A 612 12.64 17.43 -17.49
C GLU A 612 11.74 18.37 -16.67
N LEU A 613 10.65 17.85 -16.10
CA LEU A 613 9.76 18.61 -15.23
C LEU A 613 10.49 19.13 -13.98
N ALA A 614 11.31 18.30 -13.33
CA ALA A 614 12.13 18.71 -12.20
C ALA A 614 13.16 19.80 -12.58
N ASP A 615 13.86 19.63 -13.71
CA ASP A 615 14.86 20.59 -14.21
C ASP A 615 14.22 21.94 -14.55
N ARG A 616 13.07 21.95 -15.24
CA ARG A 616 12.31 23.18 -15.56
C ARG A 616 11.74 23.84 -14.30
N LYS A 617 11.32 23.05 -13.31
CA LYS A 617 10.82 23.56 -12.02
C LYS A 617 11.93 24.23 -11.22
N ALA A 618 13.15 23.66 -11.23
CA ALA A 618 14.32 24.29 -10.64
C ALA A 618 14.70 25.60 -11.36
N ALA A 619 14.66 25.62 -12.70
CA ALA A 619 14.91 26.81 -13.49
C ALA A 619 13.88 27.94 -13.21
N LEU A 620 12.58 27.60 -13.09
CA LEU A 620 11.55 28.58 -12.71
C LEU A 620 11.76 29.08 -11.27
N ALA A 621 12.09 28.20 -10.32
CA ALA A 621 12.36 28.60 -8.94
C ALA A 621 13.55 29.56 -8.84
N ALA A 622 14.59 29.39 -9.67
CA ALA A 622 15.70 30.33 -9.74
C ALA A 622 15.25 31.73 -10.24
N VAL A 623 14.44 31.78 -11.31
CA VAL A 623 13.84 33.04 -11.80
C VAL A 623 12.95 33.70 -10.75
N CYS A 624 12.08 32.93 -10.07
CA CYS A 624 11.24 33.44 -8.98
C CYS A 624 12.05 33.92 -7.75
N THR A 625 13.30 33.48 -7.59
CA THR A 625 14.20 33.95 -6.52
C THR A 625 14.95 35.21 -6.93
N GLU A 626 15.38 35.34 -8.19
CA GLU A 626 16.10 36.53 -8.68
C GLU A 626 15.15 37.71 -8.96
N LEU A 627 13.94 37.46 -9.48
CA LEU A 627 13.01 38.52 -9.90
C LEU A 627 12.69 39.55 -8.78
N PRO A 628 12.33 39.16 -7.53
CA PRO A 628 12.09 40.12 -6.45
C PRO A 628 13.32 40.93 -6.06
N VAL A 629 14.52 40.35 -6.19
CA VAL A 629 15.80 41.03 -5.91
C VAL A 629 16.06 42.13 -6.95
N ARG A 630 15.79 41.84 -8.24
CA ARG A 630 15.90 42.82 -9.34
C ARG A 630 14.85 43.91 -9.26
N GLN A 631 13.60 43.55 -8.96
CA GLN A 631 12.53 44.52 -8.69
C GLN A 631 12.93 45.45 -7.51
N GLY A 632 13.46 44.90 -6.42
CA GLY A 632 13.98 45.69 -5.31
C GLY A 632 15.21 46.55 -5.62
N PHE A 633 15.98 46.28 -6.69
CA PHE A 633 17.00 47.22 -7.19
C PHE A 633 16.39 48.33 -8.05
N ARG A 634 15.49 47.98 -8.99
CA ARG A 634 14.72 48.94 -9.79
C ARG A 634 14.02 49.96 -8.91
N ASP A 635 13.30 49.50 -7.89
CA ASP A 635 12.46 50.36 -7.04
C ASP A 635 13.33 51.33 -6.21
N ARG A 636 14.49 50.87 -5.70
CA ARG A 636 15.48 51.75 -5.03
C ARG A 636 16.07 52.79 -5.99
N PHE A 637 16.50 52.39 -7.18
CA PHE A 637 17.02 53.34 -8.17
C PHE A 637 15.96 54.35 -8.64
N GLN A 638 14.68 53.97 -8.64
CA GLN A 638 13.57 54.88 -8.92
C GLN A 638 13.37 55.90 -7.78
N GLU A 639 13.43 55.47 -6.53
CA GLU A 639 13.32 56.38 -5.37
C GLU A 639 14.55 57.31 -5.26
N ASP A 640 15.76 56.78 -5.43
CA ASP A 640 17.00 57.57 -5.50
C ASP A 640 16.95 58.61 -6.63
N LEU A 641 16.39 58.25 -7.79
CA LEU A 641 16.23 59.16 -8.92
C LEU A 641 15.23 60.30 -8.62
N ILE A 642 14.13 60.00 -7.93
CA ILE A 642 13.16 61.02 -7.49
C ILE A 642 13.86 62.01 -6.55
N GLN A 643 14.61 61.50 -5.56
CA GLN A 643 15.37 62.34 -4.62
C GLN A 643 16.46 63.18 -5.31
N ALA A 644 17.21 62.60 -6.26
CA ALA A 644 18.23 63.34 -7.01
C ALA A 644 17.61 64.41 -7.92
N THR A 645 16.45 64.14 -8.53
CA THR A 645 15.76 65.11 -9.40
C THR A 645 15.21 66.28 -8.58
N ALA A 646 14.56 66.03 -7.45
CA ALA A 646 14.07 67.10 -6.55
C ALA A 646 15.21 67.99 -6.00
N ARG A 647 16.39 67.42 -5.73
CA ARG A 647 17.60 68.18 -5.35
C ARG A 647 18.18 68.99 -6.50
N ALA A 648 18.07 68.49 -7.74
CA ALA A 648 18.50 69.23 -8.92
C ALA A 648 17.57 70.43 -9.19
N GLU A 649 16.26 70.27 -9.05
CA GLU A 649 15.25 71.33 -9.24
C GLU A 649 15.38 72.47 -8.21
N THR A 650 15.71 72.14 -6.95
CA THR A 650 15.86 73.13 -5.87
C THR A 650 17.26 73.73 -5.75
N TRP A 651 18.22 73.31 -6.59
CA TRP A 651 19.62 73.72 -6.50
C TRP A 651 19.82 75.23 -6.64
N GLU A 652 19.17 75.86 -7.63
CA GLU A 652 19.32 77.29 -7.89
C GLU A 652 18.75 78.16 -6.76
N GLU A 653 17.59 77.79 -6.21
CA GLU A 653 17.01 78.46 -5.04
C GLU A 653 17.91 78.31 -3.80
N VAL A 654 18.46 77.12 -3.54
CA VAL A 654 19.36 76.90 -2.39
C VAL A 654 20.67 77.69 -2.52
N VAL A 655 21.22 77.83 -3.73
CA VAL A 655 22.40 78.66 -3.98
C VAL A 655 22.07 80.16 -3.81
N ALA A 656 20.90 80.62 -4.29
CA ALA A 656 20.44 81.99 -4.11
C ALA A 656 20.18 82.34 -2.63
N GLN A 657 19.50 81.47 -1.89
CA GLN A 657 19.24 81.64 -0.45
C GLN A 657 20.53 81.67 0.37
N ARG A 658 21.54 80.86 0.04
CA ARG A 658 22.86 80.92 0.68
C ARG A 658 23.56 82.27 0.44
N ARG A 659 23.46 82.83 -0.76
CA ARG A 659 24.02 84.16 -1.07
C ARG A 659 23.30 85.28 -0.31
N GLU A 660 21.96 85.24 -0.25
CA GLU A 660 21.16 86.23 0.49
C GLU A 660 21.36 86.11 2.01
N GLY A 661 21.51 84.89 2.54
CA GLY A 661 21.88 84.62 3.94
C GLY A 661 23.22 85.25 4.30
N TRP A 662 24.27 84.97 3.51
CA TRP A 662 25.61 85.56 3.70
C TRP A 662 25.57 87.10 3.67
N CYS A 663 24.83 87.70 2.74
CA CYS A 663 24.68 89.16 2.68
C CYS A 663 23.96 89.76 3.90
N ARG A 664 22.97 89.06 4.49
CA ARG A 664 22.29 89.49 5.73
C ARG A 664 23.21 89.36 6.95
N GLU A 665 23.80 88.19 7.17
CA GLU A 665 24.71 87.93 8.28
C GLU A 665 25.89 88.91 8.30
N THR A 666 26.48 89.21 7.14
CA THR A 666 27.59 90.17 7.00
C THR A 666 27.18 91.61 7.32
N ARG A 667 25.92 91.99 7.03
CA ARG A 667 25.38 93.33 7.31
C ARG A 667 25.07 93.51 8.78
N ASP A 668 24.41 92.54 9.40
CA ASP A 668 24.05 92.58 10.82
C ASP A 668 25.33 92.56 11.69
N LEU A 669 26.33 91.76 11.30
CA LEU A 669 27.64 91.73 11.96
C LEU A 669 28.37 93.09 11.90
N ALA A 670 28.26 93.82 10.79
CA ALA A 670 28.83 95.17 10.65
C ALA A 670 28.08 96.22 11.51
N TRP A 671 26.76 96.06 11.71
CA TRP A 671 26.00 96.88 12.65
C TRP A 671 26.47 96.64 14.09
N THR A 672 26.47 95.37 14.52
CA THR A 672 26.85 94.98 15.88
C THR A 672 28.30 95.35 16.23
N LEU A 673 29.25 95.28 15.28
CA LEU A 673 30.61 95.78 15.53
C LEU A 673 30.64 97.26 15.89
N GLY A 674 29.81 98.09 15.23
CA GLY A 674 29.77 99.54 15.44
C GLY A 674 29.29 99.91 16.85
N GLU A 675 28.20 99.28 17.31
CA GLU A 675 27.65 99.51 18.66
C GLU A 675 28.64 99.09 19.75
N LEU A 676 29.27 97.91 19.61
CA LEU A 676 30.21 97.39 20.60
C LEU A 676 31.50 98.24 20.69
N CYS A 677 31.95 98.84 19.59
CA CYS A 677 33.11 99.76 19.59
C CYS A 677 32.86 101.00 20.47
N HIS A 678 31.66 101.58 20.42
CA HIS A 678 31.30 102.72 21.29
C HIS A 678 31.14 102.29 22.76
N ALA A 679 30.52 101.15 23.03
CA ALA A 679 30.39 100.64 24.40
C ALA A 679 31.76 100.41 25.09
N ALA A 680 32.77 99.93 24.34
CA ALA A 680 34.10 99.67 24.88
C ALA A 680 34.85 100.94 25.33
N GLN A 681 34.60 102.08 24.71
CA GLN A 681 35.18 103.36 25.11
C GLN A 681 34.64 103.86 26.45
N ALA A 682 33.36 103.61 26.76
CA ALA A 682 32.76 103.96 28.04
C ALA A 682 33.23 103.03 29.18
N ALA A 683 33.20 101.71 28.95
CA ALA A 683 33.55 100.71 29.96
C ALA A 683 35.02 100.80 30.45
N TRP A 684 35.93 101.30 29.60
CA TRP A 684 37.33 101.57 29.94
C TRP A 684 37.49 102.53 31.13
N ALA A 685 36.65 103.57 31.21
CA ALA A 685 36.72 104.58 32.27
C ALA A 685 36.34 104.00 33.65
N ASP A 686 35.29 103.18 33.70
CA ASP A 686 34.76 102.61 34.95
C ASP A 686 35.69 101.56 35.58
N HIS A 687 36.33 100.70 34.77
CA HIS A 687 37.22 99.65 35.29
C HIS A 687 38.39 100.20 36.12
N THR A 688 38.84 101.42 35.82
CA THR A 688 39.92 102.11 36.53
C THR A 688 39.53 102.52 37.96
N GLY A 689 38.23 102.64 38.26
CA GLY A 689 37.71 102.91 39.61
C GLY A 689 37.61 101.66 40.48
N CYS A 690 37.12 100.56 39.93
CA CYS A 690 36.81 99.32 40.67
C CYS A 690 38.04 98.62 41.28
N ALA A 691 39.20 98.66 40.61
CA ALA A 691 40.43 98.00 41.07
C ALA A 691 40.80 98.37 42.53
N LYS A 692 40.57 99.62 42.94
CA LYS A 692 40.89 100.12 44.29
C LYS A 692 39.99 99.59 45.42
N ALA A 693 38.87 98.94 45.09
CA ALA A 693 37.94 98.38 46.08
C ALA A 693 38.24 96.91 46.38
N LEU A 694 38.44 96.10 45.33
CA LEU A 694 38.68 94.64 45.38
C LEU A 694 39.87 94.25 46.27
N GLN A 695 40.89 95.10 46.34
CA GLN A 695 42.10 94.87 47.13
C GLN A 695 41.85 94.70 48.65
N ARG A 696 40.67 95.07 49.18
CA ARG A 696 40.28 94.83 50.58
C ARG A 696 39.52 93.52 50.79
N GLU A 697 38.78 93.05 49.78
CA GLU A 697 37.89 91.90 49.88
C GLU A 697 38.67 90.56 49.80
N LEU A 698 39.78 90.59 49.06
CA LEU A 698 40.81 89.55 48.95
C LEU A 698 41.20 88.89 50.28
N LEU A 699 41.29 89.70 51.34
CA LEU A 699 41.75 89.27 52.66
C LEU A 699 40.70 88.45 53.44
N GLY A 700 39.42 88.56 53.08
CA GLY A 700 38.33 87.80 53.72
C GLY A 700 38.19 86.38 53.16
N ALA A 701 38.23 86.23 51.83
CA ALA A 701 37.98 84.94 51.16
C ALA A 701 39.01 83.84 51.52
N ARG A 702 40.22 84.20 51.97
CA ARG A 702 41.25 83.22 52.37
C ARG A 702 40.87 82.38 53.59
N ALA A 703 39.83 82.77 54.35
CA ALA A 703 39.35 82.02 55.52
C ALA A 703 38.33 80.91 55.20
N GLU A 704 37.68 80.92 54.03
CA GLU A 704 36.58 80.00 53.70
C GLU A 704 37.04 78.61 53.20
N LEU A 705 38.33 78.41 52.91
CA LEU A 705 38.83 77.22 52.19
C LEU A 705 38.91 75.91 53.01
N CYS A 706 38.48 75.93 54.28
CA CYS A 706 38.63 74.81 55.22
C CYS A 706 37.45 73.83 55.27
N SER A 707 36.44 73.96 54.39
CA SER A 707 35.30 73.03 54.30
C SER A 707 35.14 72.42 52.88
N ASP A 708 34.73 71.15 52.79
CA ASP A 708 34.73 70.38 51.53
C ASP A 708 33.33 70.33 50.86
N PRO A 709 33.12 70.93 49.67
CA PRO A 709 31.82 70.98 49.00
C PRO A 709 31.19 69.64 48.61
N TRP A 710 31.97 68.56 48.42
CA TRP A 710 31.40 67.25 48.06
C TRP A 710 30.43 66.73 49.14
N SER A 711 30.67 67.10 50.40
CA SER A 711 29.84 66.69 51.55
C SER A 711 28.40 67.24 51.51
N ALA A 712 28.15 68.32 50.74
CA ALA A 712 26.82 68.93 50.62
C ALA A 712 25.99 68.41 49.43
N LEU A 713 26.65 67.88 48.39
CA LEU A 713 26.00 67.43 47.14
C LEU A 713 25.72 65.92 47.09
N ALA A 714 26.45 65.11 47.85
CA ALA A 714 26.24 63.66 47.91
C ALA A 714 24.81 63.22 48.32
N PRO A 715 24.09 63.88 49.27
CA PRO A 715 22.81 63.37 49.78
C PRO A 715 21.62 63.42 48.80
N THR A 716 21.67 64.26 47.76
CA THR A 716 20.54 64.47 46.84
C THR A 716 20.50 63.49 45.66
N LEU A 717 21.62 62.83 45.33
CA LEU A 717 21.73 61.83 44.25
C LEU A 717 21.39 60.39 44.69
N ASP A 718 21.45 60.15 46.00
CA ASP A 718 21.04 58.91 46.63
C ASP A 718 19.76 59.13 47.47
N ALA A 719 18.85 59.96 46.93
CA ALA A 719 17.53 60.19 47.50
C ALA A 719 16.76 58.86 47.63
N PRO A 720 16.19 58.53 48.80
CA PRO A 720 15.54 57.24 49.03
C PRO A 720 14.30 57.03 48.16
N GLU A 721 13.66 58.10 47.67
CA GLU A 721 12.48 58.03 46.79
C GLU A 721 12.81 57.47 45.40
N GLU A 722 13.91 57.90 44.75
CA GLU A 722 14.34 57.32 43.46
C GLU A 722 14.83 55.87 43.61
N ALA A 723 15.47 55.54 44.75
CA ALA A 723 15.83 54.17 45.05
C ALA A 723 14.58 53.28 45.22
N ALA A 724 13.55 53.78 45.91
CA ALA A 724 12.27 53.11 46.08
C ALA A 724 11.49 52.98 44.75
N GLU A 725 11.48 53.99 43.88
CA GLU A 725 10.85 53.91 42.56
C GLU A 725 11.51 52.82 41.69
N MET A 726 12.85 52.75 41.69
CA MET A 726 13.60 51.71 40.98
C MET A 726 13.37 50.31 41.54
N ASP A 727 13.27 50.14 42.86
CA ASP A 727 12.93 48.85 43.47
C ASP A 727 11.45 48.46 43.26
N LEU A 728 10.53 49.42 43.21
CA LEU A 728 9.13 49.17 42.83
C LEU A 728 9.01 48.70 41.37
N LEU A 729 9.80 49.29 40.45
CA LEU A 729 9.87 48.84 39.05
C LEU A 729 10.50 47.44 38.93
N ARG A 730 11.53 47.12 39.73
CA ARG A 730 12.10 45.75 39.81
C ARG A 730 11.07 44.74 40.32
N GLN A 731 10.36 45.06 41.42
CA GLN A 731 9.27 44.21 41.93
C GLN A 731 8.17 44.01 40.88
N ARG A 732 7.76 45.08 40.17
CA ARG A 732 6.75 44.99 39.11
C ARG A 732 7.21 44.08 37.95
N ARG A 733 8.46 44.20 37.50
CA ARG A 733 9.06 43.30 36.51
C ARG A 733 9.05 41.84 37.00
N ASP A 734 9.46 41.60 38.24
CA ASP A 734 9.59 40.25 38.79
C ASP A 734 8.22 39.58 38.99
N THR A 735 7.20 40.34 39.41
CA THR A 735 5.79 39.91 39.41
C THR A 735 5.30 39.57 37.99
N LEU A 736 5.53 40.44 37.00
CA LEU A 736 5.15 40.19 35.60
C LEU A 736 5.86 38.95 35.00
N ARG A 737 7.10 38.66 35.42
CA ARG A 737 7.79 37.41 35.06
C ARG A 737 7.14 36.19 35.69
N ALA A 738 6.82 36.23 36.98
CA ALA A 738 6.14 35.15 37.68
C ALA A 738 4.74 34.88 37.08
N GLU A 739 3.99 35.93 36.72
CA GLU A 739 2.71 35.83 36.02
C GLU A 739 2.86 35.21 34.62
N ALA A 740 3.88 35.61 33.84
CA ALA A 740 4.16 35.03 32.53
C ALA A 740 4.58 33.55 32.61
N GLU A 741 5.32 33.15 33.64
CA GLU A 741 5.71 31.76 33.89
C GLU A 741 4.52 30.91 34.35
N ALA A 742 3.68 31.43 35.26
CA ALA A 742 2.43 30.80 35.66
C ALA A 742 1.45 30.63 34.48
N ALA A 743 1.33 31.63 33.60
CA ALA A 743 0.50 31.56 32.41
C ALA A 743 1.00 30.50 31.40
N ARG A 744 2.32 30.32 31.26
CA ARG A 744 2.92 29.23 30.45
C ARG A 744 2.65 27.84 31.04
N LEU A 745 2.74 27.69 32.35
CA LEU A 745 2.39 26.45 33.05
C LEU A 745 0.90 26.11 32.88
N ALA A 746 0.03 27.11 32.99
CA ALA A 746 -1.41 26.96 32.73
C ALA A 746 -1.67 26.57 31.26
N GLN A 747 -1.02 27.22 30.29
CA GLN A 747 -1.11 26.86 28.87
C GLN A 747 -0.75 25.38 28.63
N GLY A 748 0.36 24.89 29.19
CA GLY A 748 0.77 23.49 29.07
C GLY A 748 -0.25 22.51 29.67
N SER A 749 -0.84 22.87 30.81
CA SER A 749 -1.92 22.10 31.44
C SER A 749 -3.17 22.03 30.55
N CYS A 750 -3.67 23.17 30.05
CA CYS A 750 -4.85 23.23 29.18
C CYS A 750 -4.65 22.49 27.85
N GLN A 751 -3.45 22.56 27.25
CA GLN A 751 -3.10 21.78 26.06
C GLN A 751 -3.14 20.26 26.33
N GLY A 752 -2.67 19.81 27.49
CA GLY A 752 -2.77 18.41 27.90
C GLY A 752 -4.22 17.93 28.09
N VAL A 753 -5.09 18.80 28.63
CA VAL A 753 -6.53 18.50 28.78
C VAL A 753 -7.22 18.43 27.41
N ALA A 754 -6.97 19.39 26.51
CA ALA A 754 -7.56 19.40 25.16
C ALA A 754 -7.22 18.12 24.37
N ALA A 755 -5.93 17.73 24.35
CA ALA A 755 -5.49 16.48 23.71
C ALA A 755 -6.10 15.22 24.37
N GLY A 756 -6.47 15.28 25.65
CA GLY A 756 -7.20 14.23 26.35
C GLY A 756 -8.69 14.17 26.01
N CYS A 757 -9.33 15.30 25.71
CA CYS A 757 -10.71 15.35 25.21
C CYS A 757 -10.80 14.83 23.77
N GLU A 758 -9.93 15.30 22.88
CA GLU A 758 -9.87 14.86 21.48
C GLU A 758 -9.67 13.34 21.36
N ARG A 759 -8.78 12.75 22.18
CA ARG A 759 -8.55 11.30 22.18
C ARG A 759 -9.79 10.50 22.60
N ARG A 760 -10.48 10.93 23.67
CA ARG A 760 -11.74 10.29 24.13
C ARG A 760 -12.84 10.38 23.05
N LEU A 761 -12.89 11.48 22.31
CA LEU A 761 -13.81 11.64 21.18
C LEU A 761 -13.44 10.68 20.03
N GLN A 762 -12.17 10.57 19.64
CA GLN A 762 -11.70 9.63 18.61
C GLN A 762 -11.96 8.17 18.98
N GLU A 763 -11.62 7.76 20.21
CA GLU A 763 -11.88 6.41 20.74
C GLU A 763 -13.37 6.06 20.68
N PHE A 764 -14.26 6.99 21.05
CA PHE A 764 -15.72 6.77 20.97
C PHE A 764 -16.23 6.67 19.52
N GLN A 765 -15.70 7.49 18.61
CA GLN A 765 -16.01 7.41 17.17
C GLN A 765 -15.53 6.09 16.53
N GLU A 766 -14.45 5.49 17.04
CA GLU A 766 -13.97 4.17 16.59
C GLU A 766 -14.86 3.03 17.11
N VAL A 767 -15.34 3.11 18.35
CA VAL A 767 -16.33 2.15 18.88
C VAL A 767 -17.62 2.16 18.05
N LEU A 768 -18.15 3.34 17.71
CA LEU A 768 -19.35 3.44 16.85
C LEU A 768 -19.12 2.82 15.44
N ARG A 769 -17.93 2.99 14.87
CA ARG A 769 -17.54 2.34 13.59
C ARG A 769 -17.41 0.82 13.73
N HIS A 770 -16.92 0.33 14.86
CA HIS A 770 -16.76 -1.11 15.13
C HIS A 770 -18.11 -1.83 15.26
N GLU A 771 -19.09 -1.20 15.92
CA GLU A 771 -20.45 -1.73 16.11
C GLU A 771 -21.35 -1.62 14.85
N GLY A 772 -20.77 -1.41 13.67
CA GLY A 772 -21.46 -1.53 12.38
C GLY A 772 -22.27 -0.32 11.93
N TRP A 773 -22.12 0.85 12.57
CA TRP A 773 -22.82 2.08 12.18
C TRP A 773 -22.15 2.67 10.92
N GLY A 774 -22.93 2.93 9.86
CA GLY A 774 -22.39 3.37 8.58
C GLY A 774 -21.92 4.83 8.57
N GLU A 775 -21.16 5.24 7.56
CA GLU A 775 -20.79 6.65 7.36
C GLU A 775 -22.03 7.57 7.26
N SER A 776 -23.16 7.06 6.77
CA SER A 776 -24.44 7.77 6.76
C SER A 776 -25.04 7.94 8.16
N ASP A 777 -25.04 6.89 8.98
CA ASP A 777 -25.51 6.97 10.38
C ASP A 777 -24.64 7.95 11.18
N TYR A 778 -23.32 7.90 10.97
CA TYR A 778 -22.37 8.84 11.56
C TYR A 778 -22.66 10.29 11.16
N GLY A 779 -22.92 10.54 9.87
CA GLY A 779 -23.32 11.84 9.35
C GLY A 779 -24.66 12.33 9.89
N ASP A 780 -25.62 11.44 10.12
CA ASP A 780 -26.92 11.79 10.71
C ASP A 780 -26.82 12.08 12.21
N LEU A 781 -26.04 11.30 12.96
CA LEU A 781 -25.75 11.56 14.37
C LEU A 781 -24.98 12.88 14.58
N ALA A 782 -23.96 13.15 13.76
CA ALA A 782 -23.23 14.41 13.80
C ALA A 782 -24.13 15.61 13.46
N ARG A 783 -25.08 15.46 12.52
CA ARG A 783 -26.08 16.49 12.21
C ARG A 783 -27.09 16.68 13.35
N GLN A 784 -27.54 15.61 14.00
CA GLN A 784 -28.43 15.70 15.18
C GLN A 784 -27.72 16.33 16.39
N ALA A 785 -26.47 15.96 16.66
CA ALA A 785 -25.62 16.54 17.70
C ALA A 785 -25.44 18.06 17.49
N ALA A 786 -25.13 18.49 16.26
CA ALA A 786 -25.01 19.92 15.92
C ALA A 786 -26.35 20.68 16.11
N GLN A 787 -27.50 20.05 15.82
CA GLN A 787 -28.81 20.64 16.05
C GLN A 787 -29.23 20.70 17.54
N ALA A 788 -28.71 19.81 18.38
CA ALA A 788 -28.92 19.84 19.82
C ALA A 788 -28.14 20.98 20.49
N ASN A 789 -26.84 21.13 20.17
CA ASN A 789 -26.01 22.22 20.70
C ASN A 789 -26.49 23.60 20.23
N GLY A 790 -27.11 23.70 19.05
CA GLY A 790 -27.62 24.96 18.49
C GLY A 790 -28.81 25.62 19.22
N LYS A 791 -29.32 25.05 20.32
CA LYS A 791 -30.46 25.61 21.09
C LYS A 791 -30.12 26.01 22.54
N GLY A 792 -28.86 25.95 22.95
CA GLY A 792 -28.40 26.28 24.31
C GLY A 792 -27.49 27.51 24.38
N SER A 793 -27.92 28.53 25.12
CA SER A 793 -27.09 29.62 25.68
C SER A 793 -26.29 30.54 24.74
N THR A 794 -27.00 31.43 24.05
CA THR A 794 -26.53 32.82 23.93
C THR A 794 -26.79 33.56 25.25
N HIS A 795 -25.89 33.50 26.24
CA HIS A 795 -25.80 34.50 27.34
C HIS A 795 -24.52 34.34 28.20
N SER A 796 -24.07 35.47 28.79
CA SER A 796 -22.99 35.64 29.78
C SER A 796 -21.54 35.29 29.37
N ALA A 797 -20.89 36.22 28.67
CA ALA A 797 -19.43 36.30 28.52
C ALA A 797 -18.79 37.42 29.36
N GLN A 798 -19.41 37.79 30.48
CA GLN A 798 -18.90 38.77 31.45
C GLN A 798 -19.11 38.25 32.87
N GLN A 799 -18.15 38.53 33.75
CA GLN A 799 -18.04 38.09 35.16
C GLN A 799 -17.60 36.63 35.39
N PHE A 800 -16.30 36.35 35.22
CA PHE A 800 -15.56 35.45 36.13
C PHE A 800 -14.08 35.87 36.23
N ALA A 801 -13.81 36.82 37.13
CA ALA A 801 -12.45 37.15 37.56
C ALA A 801 -12.39 37.02 39.08
N GLY A 802 -11.54 36.11 39.57
CA GLY A 802 -11.21 35.95 41.00
C GLY A 802 -12.10 35.00 41.80
N ARG A 803 -11.63 33.75 41.99
CA ARG A 803 -11.53 33.11 43.32
C ARG A 803 -10.70 31.83 43.29
N GLU A 804 -10.16 31.49 44.45
CA GLU A 804 -9.10 30.49 44.66
C GLU A 804 -9.56 29.04 44.42
N ILE A 805 -8.63 28.20 43.95
CA ILE A 805 -8.79 26.75 43.94
C ILE A 805 -8.49 26.22 45.34
N VAL A 806 -9.54 26.02 46.14
CA VAL A 806 -9.46 25.24 47.39
C VAL A 806 -10.00 23.84 47.16
N SER A 807 -9.22 22.84 47.55
CA SER A 807 -9.55 21.42 47.39
C SER A 807 -10.84 21.02 48.11
N ARG A 808 -11.70 20.21 47.46
CA ARG A 808 -12.63 19.33 48.19
C ARG A 808 -13.13 18.13 47.37
N ARG A 809 -13.29 17.04 48.13
CA ARG A 809 -13.71 15.69 47.74
C ARG A 809 -15.03 15.65 46.98
N LEU A 810 -15.11 14.79 45.97
CA LEU A 810 -16.39 14.29 45.43
C LEU A 810 -17.07 13.39 46.48
N GLY A 811 -18.05 13.96 47.19
CA GLY A 811 -19.14 13.20 47.82
C GLY A 811 -20.25 13.00 46.80
N GLY A 812 -20.87 11.82 46.79
CA GLY A 812 -21.79 11.43 45.72
C GLY A 812 -23.09 12.25 45.66
N ARG A 813 -23.66 12.33 44.46
CA ARG A 813 -25.09 12.58 44.24
C ARG A 813 -25.62 11.64 43.17
N THR A 814 -26.80 11.10 43.46
CA THR A 814 -27.59 10.19 42.61
C THR A 814 -28.12 10.93 41.39
N VAL A 815 -28.11 10.26 40.23
CA VAL A 815 -28.82 10.72 39.03
C VAL A 815 -30.18 10.03 39.00
N GLU A 816 -31.25 10.82 38.85
CA GLU A 816 -32.62 10.31 38.70
C GLU A 816 -32.89 9.91 37.25
N HIS A 817 -33.59 8.80 37.04
CA HIS A 817 -34.03 8.35 35.72
C HIS A 817 -35.32 9.06 35.29
N PRO A 818 -35.41 9.61 34.07
CA PRO A 818 -36.69 9.80 33.40
C PRO A 818 -37.20 8.46 32.82
N ALA A 819 -38.52 8.29 32.78
CA ALA A 819 -39.16 7.00 32.57
C ALA A 819 -39.57 6.71 31.11
N ALA A 820 -39.68 5.41 30.81
CA ALA A 820 -40.56 4.78 29.82
C ALA A 820 -40.52 5.30 28.35
N VAL A 821 -39.79 4.58 27.50
CA VAL A 821 -40.13 4.42 26.08
C VAL A 821 -40.55 2.96 25.86
N THR A 822 -41.66 2.76 25.15
CA THR A 822 -42.28 1.45 24.90
C THR A 822 -41.48 0.60 23.90
N ALA A 823 -41.53 -0.71 24.08
CA ALA A 823 -40.74 -1.67 23.32
C ALA A 823 -41.16 -1.79 21.85
N ALA A 824 -40.20 -1.66 20.93
CA ALA A 824 -40.11 -2.42 19.66
C ALA A 824 -38.82 -2.07 18.87
N ASP A 825 -37.66 -2.63 19.26
CA ASP A 825 -36.67 -3.13 18.29
C ASP A 825 -35.59 -3.99 18.98
N THR A 826 -35.37 -5.22 18.52
CA THR A 826 -34.42 -6.17 19.13
C THR A 826 -33.20 -6.39 18.25
N SER A 827 -32.35 -5.36 18.11
CA SER A 827 -31.01 -5.48 17.48
C SER A 827 -29.98 -4.42 17.89
N ALA A 828 -30.26 -3.55 18.87
CA ALA A 828 -29.31 -2.50 19.26
C ALA A 828 -28.07 -3.07 20.00
N PRO A 829 -26.84 -2.64 19.66
CA PRO A 829 -25.63 -3.03 20.38
C PRO A 829 -25.68 -2.54 21.84
N VAL A 830 -25.07 -3.31 22.74
CA VAL A 830 -25.23 -3.14 24.19
C VAL A 830 -23.86 -2.80 24.78
N CYS A 831 -23.77 -1.72 25.56
CA CYS A 831 -22.49 -1.25 26.11
C CYS A 831 -21.85 -2.28 27.05
N ASP A 832 -20.68 -2.80 26.68
CA ASP A 832 -19.87 -3.82 27.39
C ASP A 832 -19.61 -3.53 28.87
N ARG A 833 -19.73 -2.27 29.29
CA ARG A 833 -19.36 -1.79 30.64
C ARG A 833 -20.56 -1.56 31.57
N CYS A 834 -21.76 -1.34 31.03
CA CYS A 834 -22.98 -1.10 31.83
C CYS A 834 -24.19 -1.93 31.39
N HIS A 835 -24.04 -2.74 30.34
CA HIS A 835 -25.06 -3.64 29.76
C HIS A 835 -26.38 -2.95 29.38
N GLN A 836 -26.36 -1.64 29.08
CA GLN A 836 -27.52 -0.94 28.53
C GLN A 836 -27.46 -0.85 27.00
N PRO A 837 -28.60 -0.98 26.29
CA PRO A 837 -28.65 -0.84 24.85
C PRO A 837 -28.32 0.59 24.42
N ILE A 838 -27.40 0.73 23.45
CA ILE A 838 -26.98 2.01 22.90
C ILE A 838 -28.02 2.43 21.86
N SER A 839 -28.98 3.25 22.27
CA SER A 839 -29.93 3.86 21.33
C SER A 839 -29.23 4.89 20.43
N LYS A 840 -29.81 5.15 19.24
CA LYS A 840 -29.34 6.23 18.36
C LYS A 840 -29.32 7.60 19.05
N SER A 841 -30.27 7.87 19.96
CA SER A 841 -30.26 9.09 20.77
C SER A 841 -29.10 9.14 21.77
N MET A 842 -28.84 8.07 22.53
CA MET A 842 -27.74 8.04 23.49
C MET A 842 -26.36 8.16 22.82
N ALA A 843 -26.20 7.58 21.62
CA ALA A 843 -25.01 7.76 20.79
C ALA A 843 -24.86 9.23 20.33
N ALA A 844 -25.94 9.86 19.86
CA ALA A 844 -25.94 11.28 19.47
C ALA A 844 -25.61 12.20 20.65
N ASP A 845 -26.26 12.03 21.80
CA ASP A 845 -26.05 12.83 23.01
C ASP A 845 -24.63 12.68 23.56
N THR A 846 -24.08 11.47 23.54
CA THR A 846 -22.70 11.21 23.98
C THR A 846 -21.68 11.81 23.02
N LEU A 847 -21.93 11.74 21.71
CA LEU A 847 -21.11 12.37 20.68
C LEU A 847 -21.15 13.90 20.81
N ALA A 848 -22.34 14.50 20.97
CA ALA A 848 -22.54 15.93 21.17
C ALA A 848 -21.81 16.45 22.42
N ARG A 849 -21.89 15.71 23.53
CA ARG A 849 -21.18 16.05 24.78
C ARG A 849 -19.67 15.96 24.61
N LEU A 850 -19.14 14.89 23.99
CA LEU A 850 -17.70 14.75 23.77
C LEU A 850 -17.14 15.76 22.76
N GLN A 851 -17.95 16.20 21.79
CA GLN A 851 -17.64 17.31 20.90
C GLN A 851 -17.59 18.64 21.67
N SER A 852 -18.60 18.94 22.49
CA SER A 852 -18.60 20.15 23.35
C SER A 852 -17.42 20.16 24.34
N GLU A 853 -17.14 19.04 25.02
CA GLU A 853 -15.98 18.89 25.92
C GLU A 853 -14.63 19.11 25.21
N ALA A 854 -14.53 18.76 23.92
CA ALA A 854 -13.33 18.99 23.12
C ALA A 854 -13.23 20.44 22.63
N GLU A 855 -14.33 21.03 22.14
CA GLU A 855 -14.39 22.42 21.68
C GLU A 855 -14.14 23.41 22.82
N GLU A 856 -14.75 23.20 24.00
CA GLU A 856 -14.49 24.01 25.19
C GLU A 856 -13.04 23.91 25.67
N ALA A 857 -12.46 22.70 25.68
CA ALA A 857 -11.07 22.50 26.08
C ALA A 857 -10.07 23.12 25.09
N LEU A 858 -10.37 23.07 23.79
CA LEU A 858 -9.57 23.72 22.74
C LEU A 858 -9.65 25.25 22.85
N LEU A 859 -10.85 25.80 23.08
CA LEU A 859 -11.06 27.23 23.30
C LEU A 859 -10.33 27.72 24.56
N ALA A 860 -10.40 26.97 25.66
CA ALA A 860 -9.65 27.27 26.88
C ALA A 860 -8.13 27.22 26.67
N ALA A 861 -7.62 26.28 25.88
CA ALA A 861 -6.20 26.18 25.54
C ALA A 861 -5.72 27.37 24.68
N GLU A 862 -6.51 27.83 23.72
CA GLU A 862 -6.17 29.01 22.91
C GLU A 862 -6.29 30.32 23.71
N GLN A 863 -7.28 30.45 24.61
CA GLN A 863 -7.36 31.57 25.56
C GLN A 863 -6.14 31.61 26.50
N ALA A 864 -5.72 30.46 27.05
CA ALA A 864 -4.52 30.38 27.89
C ALA A 864 -3.24 30.75 27.12
N ARG A 865 -3.13 30.34 25.84
CA ARG A 865 -2.02 30.72 24.95
C ARG A 865 -1.99 32.23 24.67
N LEU A 866 -3.14 32.85 24.43
CA LEU A 866 -3.24 34.30 24.23
C LEU A 866 -2.86 35.08 25.50
N ALA A 867 -3.32 34.62 26.67
CA ALA A 867 -2.94 35.19 27.97
C ALA A 867 -1.42 35.08 28.24
N ALA A 868 -0.82 33.91 27.99
CA ALA A 868 0.62 33.70 28.13
C ALA A 868 1.45 34.59 27.17
N ARG A 869 0.95 34.86 25.97
CA ARG A 869 1.58 35.79 25.02
C ARG A 869 1.50 37.24 25.49
N ALA A 870 0.36 37.67 26.01
CA ALA A 870 0.17 39.02 26.55
C ALA A 870 1.06 39.27 27.79
N ALA A 871 1.12 38.33 28.73
CA ALA A 871 1.98 38.42 29.91
C ALA A 871 3.48 38.50 29.55
N ALA A 872 3.92 37.72 28.56
CA ALA A 872 5.29 37.78 28.06
C ALA A 872 5.64 39.14 27.41
N GLN A 873 4.70 39.77 26.69
CA GLN A 873 4.88 41.12 26.14
C GLN A 873 4.94 42.19 27.24
N ALA A 874 4.10 42.09 28.27
CA ALA A 874 4.14 43.01 29.42
C ALA A 874 5.46 42.93 30.19
N SER A 875 5.98 41.71 30.44
CA SER A 875 7.29 41.52 31.07
C SER A 875 8.44 42.14 30.24
N ALA A 876 8.43 41.97 28.92
CA ALA A 876 9.46 42.54 28.05
C ALA A 876 9.45 44.08 28.02
N SER A 877 8.26 44.69 28.12
CA SER A 877 8.14 46.15 28.21
C SER A 877 8.71 46.69 29.53
N ALA A 878 8.49 46.00 30.66
CA ALA A 878 9.04 46.39 31.96
C ALA A 878 10.57 46.26 32.03
N ASP A 879 11.15 45.23 31.39
CA ASP A 879 12.61 45.08 31.25
C ASP A 879 13.24 46.28 30.49
N ALA A 880 12.59 46.77 29.43
CA ALA A 880 13.06 47.92 28.65
C ALA A 880 12.98 49.25 29.43
N GLU A 881 11.88 49.48 30.17
CA GLU A 881 11.69 50.69 30.98
C GLU A 881 12.75 50.81 32.09
N LEU A 882 13.06 49.71 32.77
CA LEU A 882 14.08 49.66 33.83
C LEU A 882 15.48 50.00 33.29
N ALA A 883 15.84 49.49 32.11
CA ALA A 883 17.13 49.78 31.47
C ALA A 883 17.28 51.27 31.06
N ALA A 884 16.20 51.89 30.60
CA ALA A 884 16.18 53.31 30.26
C ALA A 884 16.38 54.20 31.49
N ARG A 885 15.67 53.93 32.61
CA ARG A 885 15.81 54.69 33.87
C ARG A 885 17.20 54.53 34.50
N GLN A 886 17.75 53.31 34.50
CA GLN A 886 19.12 53.06 34.99
C GLN A 886 20.15 53.91 34.24
N THR A 887 20.05 53.97 32.91
CA THR A 887 20.94 54.78 32.05
C THR A 887 20.83 56.28 32.31
N ALA A 888 19.66 56.78 32.72
CA ALA A 888 19.45 58.18 33.07
C ALA A 888 20.11 58.55 34.41
N ARG A 889 19.98 57.71 35.44
CA ARG A 889 20.60 57.94 36.76
C ARG A 889 22.13 57.97 36.69
N ASP A 890 22.73 57.08 35.89
CA ASP A 890 24.19 57.05 35.73
C ASP A 890 24.71 58.34 35.08
N ARG A 891 23.99 58.91 34.11
CA ARG A 891 24.31 60.23 33.51
C ARG A 891 24.20 61.37 34.51
N ALA A 892 23.12 61.40 35.31
CA ALA A 892 22.92 62.42 36.34
C ALA A 892 24.04 62.39 37.42
N ARG A 893 24.48 61.20 37.83
CA ARG A 893 25.58 61.04 38.79
C ARG A 893 26.91 61.57 38.26
N SER A 894 27.23 61.29 36.99
CA SER A 894 28.43 61.83 36.33
C SER A 894 28.38 63.36 36.23
N GLN A 895 27.19 63.93 35.97
CA GLN A 895 27.03 65.38 35.86
C GLN A 895 27.17 66.09 37.23
N ALA A 896 26.58 65.55 38.30
CA ALA A 896 26.71 66.15 39.63
C ALA A 896 28.12 65.98 40.25
N GLN A 897 28.88 64.94 39.86
CA GLN A 897 30.31 64.86 40.17
C GLN A 897 31.12 65.97 39.49
N LEU A 898 30.76 66.33 38.25
CA LEU A 898 31.35 67.47 37.54
C LEU A 898 30.98 68.78 38.23
N GLU A 899 29.73 68.95 38.67
CA GLU A 899 29.27 70.14 39.40
C GLU A 899 29.93 70.31 40.77
N ALA A 900 30.18 69.23 41.51
CA ALA A 900 30.93 69.29 42.77
C ALA A 900 32.42 69.62 42.57
N GLN A 901 33.05 69.08 41.51
CA GLN A 901 34.37 69.53 41.07
C GLN A 901 34.35 71.02 40.71
N GLN A 902 33.33 71.47 39.97
CA GLN A 902 33.13 72.88 39.63
C GLN A 902 32.90 73.75 40.87
N ALA A 903 32.28 73.26 41.94
CA ALA A 903 32.06 74.02 43.19
C ALA A 903 33.32 74.14 44.06
N ARG A 904 34.12 73.07 44.20
CA ARG A 904 35.47 73.15 44.81
C ARG A 904 36.36 74.09 43.99
N HIS A 905 36.35 73.89 42.68
CA HIS A 905 36.99 74.77 41.73
C HIS A 905 36.44 76.19 41.82
N ALA A 906 35.17 76.43 42.15
CA ALA A 906 34.60 77.77 42.26
C ALA A 906 35.09 78.53 43.49
N ILE A 907 35.49 77.87 44.59
CA ILE A 907 36.07 78.52 45.78
C ILE A 907 37.55 78.85 45.55
N ASP A 908 38.33 77.89 45.04
CA ASP A 908 39.71 78.16 44.57
C ASP A 908 39.70 79.22 43.47
N THR A 909 38.75 79.13 42.55
CA THR A 909 38.51 80.13 41.52
C THR A 909 38.08 81.43 42.14
N ARG A 910 37.29 81.51 43.22
CA ARG A 910 36.91 82.77 43.89
C ARG A 910 38.11 83.48 44.50
N LEU A 911 39.05 82.75 45.11
CA LEU A 911 40.29 83.34 45.60
C LEU A 911 41.19 83.80 44.46
N ALA A 912 41.45 82.90 43.52
CA ALA A 912 42.18 83.25 42.31
C ALA A 912 41.43 84.29 41.47
N ARG A 913 40.12 84.50 41.66
CA ARG A 913 39.26 85.49 41.01
C ARG A 913 39.29 86.80 41.75
N LEU A 914 39.45 86.88 43.07
CA LEU A 914 39.70 88.16 43.72
C LEU A 914 41.15 88.63 43.46
N GLU A 915 42.11 87.69 43.40
CA GLU A 915 43.51 87.98 42.98
C GLU A 915 43.55 88.36 41.50
N ARG A 916 42.81 87.64 40.64
CA ARG A 916 42.66 88.01 39.22
C ARG A 916 41.82 89.27 39.03
N GLU A 917 40.68 89.49 39.67
CA GLU A 917 39.79 90.65 39.45
C GLU A 917 40.54 91.96 39.68
N LEU A 918 41.42 92.02 40.68
CA LEU A 918 42.32 93.16 40.86
C LEU A 918 43.22 93.39 39.64
N GLN A 919 43.87 92.33 39.15
CA GLN A 919 44.76 92.32 37.98
C GLN A 919 44.00 92.44 36.63
N GLU A 920 42.74 92.01 36.60
CA GLU A 920 41.82 91.99 35.48
C GLU A 920 41.16 93.35 35.36
N HIS A 921 40.79 94.07 36.41
CA HIS A 921 40.31 95.44 36.25
C HIS A 921 41.41 96.35 35.65
N GLU A 922 42.66 96.20 36.09
CA GLU A 922 43.81 96.91 35.50
C GLU A 922 44.11 96.45 34.06
N GLY A 923 44.14 95.13 33.80
CA GLY A 923 44.42 94.56 32.48
C GLY A 923 43.24 94.61 31.48
N MET A 924 42.00 94.70 31.95
CA MET A 924 40.78 94.85 31.14
C MET A 924 40.72 96.24 30.55
N GLY A 925 41.09 97.26 31.34
CA GLY A 925 41.19 98.63 30.82
C GLY A 925 42.11 98.71 29.60
N GLN A 926 43.33 98.16 29.69
CA GLN A 926 44.28 98.15 28.58
C GLN A 926 43.80 97.30 27.38
N ARG A 927 43.09 96.18 27.63
CA ARG A 927 42.55 95.32 26.57
C ARG A 927 41.36 95.95 25.84
N LEU A 928 40.43 96.60 26.55
CA LEU A 928 39.27 97.31 25.96
C LEU A 928 39.73 98.41 24.99
N GLN A 929 40.70 99.21 25.42
CA GLN A 929 41.29 100.26 24.60
C GLN A 929 41.94 99.71 23.32
N SER A 930 42.61 98.57 23.40
CA SER A 930 43.32 97.94 22.27
C SER A 930 42.34 97.30 21.28
N ALA A 931 41.38 96.51 21.78
CA ALA A 931 40.40 95.81 20.97
C ALA A 931 39.42 96.74 20.25
N GLY A 932 39.05 97.88 20.86
CA GLY A 932 38.20 98.88 20.22
C GLY A 932 38.83 99.50 18.96
N VAL A 933 40.15 99.70 18.97
CA VAL A 933 40.90 100.23 17.80
C VAL A 933 41.00 99.18 16.68
N GLU A 934 41.26 97.92 17.05
CA GLU A 934 41.41 96.82 16.09
C GLU A 934 40.06 96.44 15.44
N ALA A 935 38.97 96.43 16.21
CA ALA A 935 37.62 96.21 15.69
C ALA A 935 37.17 97.33 14.74
N GLY A 936 37.51 98.60 15.01
CA GLY A 936 37.25 99.69 14.06
C GLY A 936 37.90 99.46 12.69
N SER A 937 39.16 99.02 12.67
CA SER A 937 39.89 98.66 11.44
C SER A 937 39.27 97.46 10.68
N LEU A 938 38.64 96.52 11.39
CA LEU A 938 37.92 95.41 10.76
C LEU A 938 36.55 95.83 10.23
N LEU A 939 35.83 96.71 10.95
CA LEU A 939 34.54 97.27 10.54
C LEU A 939 34.66 98.03 9.20
N ASP A 940 35.70 98.85 9.04
CA ASP A 940 35.94 99.58 7.79
C ASP A 940 36.26 98.67 6.60
N ARG A 941 37.00 97.56 6.84
CA ARG A 941 37.26 96.54 5.82
C ARG A 941 36.01 95.75 5.45
N LEU A 942 35.18 95.38 6.43
CA LEU A 942 33.88 94.74 6.22
C LEU A 942 32.95 95.58 5.35
N ARG A 943 32.86 96.88 5.65
CA ARG A 943 32.09 97.86 4.86
C ARG A 943 32.59 97.95 3.42
N ALA A 944 33.92 97.93 3.20
CA ALA A 944 34.50 97.89 1.86
C ALA A 944 34.18 96.59 1.10
N THR A 945 34.23 95.43 1.76
CA THR A 945 33.89 94.13 1.14
C THR A 945 32.41 94.02 0.77
N LEU A 946 31.51 94.52 1.63
CA LEU A 946 30.08 94.69 1.32
C LEU A 946 29.87 95.60 0.10
N GLY A 947 30.56 96.75 0.05
CA GLY A 947 30.50 97.69 -1.07
C GLY A 947 30.96 97.10 -2.41
N GLN A 948 31.95 96.20 -2.41
CA GLN A 948 32.40 95.50 -3.63
C GLN A 948 31.40 94.42 -4.10
N SER A 949 30.71 93.75 -3.18
CA SER A 949 29.75 92.68 -3.50
C SER A 949 28.38 93.19 -3.97
N MET A 950 27.97 94.40 -3.56
CA MET A 950 26.69 95.01 -3.93
C MET A 950 26.73 95.85 -5.23
N ASN A 951 27.89 96.00 -5.87
CA ASN A 951 28.04 96.95 -6.99
C ASN A 951 27.45 96.47 -8.34
N ASP A 952 26.78 95.31 -8.36
CA ASP A 952 25.89 94.89 -9.45
C ASP A 952 24.47 95.47 -9.25
N GLY A 953 24.37 96.81 -9.30
CA GLY A 953 23.20 97.48 -9.86
C GLY A 953 21.89 97.53 -9.05
N ALA A 954 21.91 97.76 -7.73
CA ALA A 954 20.81 98.46 -7.03
C ALA A 954 21.19 98.90 -5.60
N VAL A 955 20.48 99.93 -5.11
CA VAL A 955 20.50 100.50 -3.74
C VAL A 955 21.59 101.56 -3.48
N ASP A 956 21.12 102.68 -2.93
CA ASP A 956 21.85 103.91 -2.64
C ASP A 956 22.77 103.77 -1.42
N VAL A 957 24.02 104.21 -1.55
CA VAL A 957 25.07 104.07 -0.53
C VAL A 957 24.95 105.16 0.55
N ASP A 958 24.30 106.29 0.26
CA ASP A 958 24.11 107.39 1.23
C ASP A 958 23.10 107.04 2.35
N ALA A 959 22.33 105.95 2.19
CA ALA A 959 21.38 105.46 3.19
C ALA A 959 22.05 104.81 4.44
N LEU A 960 23.38 104.64 4.44
CA LEU A 960 24.16 104.13 5.59
C LEU A 960 24.68 105.25 6.50
N SER A 961 24.23 106.49 6.31
CA SER A 961 24.45 107.60 7.24
C SER A 961 23.70 107.37 8.55
N LEU A 962 24.36 106.67 9.48
CA LEU A 962 23.96 106.53 10.87
C LEU A 962 23.78 107.91 11.49
N GLN A 963 22.53 108.34 11.64
CA GLN A 963 22.18 109.50 12.44
C GLN A 963 22.69 109.29 13.87
N SER A 964 23.30 110.32 14.44
CA SER A 964 23.86 110.30 15.78
C SER A 964 22.88 109.73 16.80
N PRO A 965 23.32 108.88 17.76
CA PRO A 965 22.47 108.48 18.86
C PRO A 965 22.00 109.72 19.65
N PRO A 966 20.76 109.71 20.17
CA PRO A 966 20.18 110.88 20.84
C PRO A 966 20.91 111.24 22.13
N GLU A 967 20.84 112.52 22.49
CA GLU A 967 21.51 113.10 23.67
C GLU A 967 20.86 112.69 25.01
N GLU A 968 21.65 112.87 26.07
CA GLU A 968 21.34 112.83 27.51
C GLU A 968 21.29 111.47 28.26
N PRO A 969 21.67 111.46 29.58
CA PRO A 969 22.25 110.29 30.21
C PRO A 969 21.36 109.67 31.30
N HIS A 970 20.95 108.42 31.10
CA HIS A 970 20.42 107.61 32.20
C HIS A 970 21.54 107.00 33.03
N ARG A 971 21.83 107.65 34.17
CA ARG A 971 22.52 107.01 35.30
C ARG A 971 21.59 105.97 35.93
N ASP A 972 21.71 104.72 35.52
CA ASP A 972 21.31 103.56 36.34
C ASP A 972 22.50 102.62 36.51
N THR A 973 22.89 102.41 37.76
CA THR A 973 24.08 101.64 38.13
C THR A 973 23.83 100.13 38.04
N HIS A 974 24.15 99.53 36.89
CA HIS A 974 24.36 98.09 36.77
C HIS A 974 25.63 97.81 35.97
N ALA A 975 26.50 96.95 36.51
CA ALA A 975 27.82 96.69 35.96
C ALA A 975 27.74 96.12 34.54
N PHE A 976 28.29 96.86 33.57
CA PHE A 976 28.48 96.38 32.21
C PHE A 976 29.63 95.36 32.21
N ASP A 977 29.38 94.12 31.79
CA ASP A 977 30.38 93.06 31.80
C ASP A 977 31.41 93.30 30.68
N SER A 978 32.51 93.95 31.04
CA SER A 978 33.61 94.27 30.12
C SER A 978 34.30 93.04 29.53
N GLN A 979 34.27 91.88 30.21
CA GLN A 979 34.83 90.66 29.63
C GLN A 979 33.90 90.13 28.56
N ARG A 980 32.59 90.11 28.82
CA ARG A 980 31.58 89.80 27.81
C ARG A 980 31.62 90.78 26.64
N LEU A 981 31.87 92.07 26.88
CA LEU A 981 32.04 93.07 25.83
C LEU A 981 33.30 92.82 24.98
N LEU A 982 34.43 92.49 25.59
CA LEU A 982 35.66 92.10 24.88
C LEU A 982 35.53 90.76 24.15
N GLU A 983 34.79 89.81 24.70
CA GLU A 983 34.47 88.55 24.03
C GLU A 983 33.46 88.76 22.90
N GLN A 984 32.49 89.65 23.03
CA GLN A 984 31.57 90.02 21.96
C GLN A 984 32.34 90.74 20.84
N LEU A 985 33.19 91.72 21.17
CA LEU A 985 34.12 92.34 20.22
C LEU A 985 35.04 91.31 19.56
N GLY A 986 35.71 90.45 20.33
CA GLY A 986 36.65 89.46 19.81
C GLY A 986 36.00 88.35 18.99
N ARG A 987 34.82 87.86 19.38
CA ARG A 987 34.02 86.89 18.61
C ARG A 987 33.49 87.54 17.34
N SER A 988 32.90 88.73 17.41
CA SER A 988 32.39 89.43 16.23
C SER A 988 33.52 89.89 15.30
N ALA A 989 34.69 90.26 15.83
CA ALA A 989 35.89 90.56 15.04
C ALA A 989 36.50 89.30 14.39
N SER A 990 36.44 88.15 15.07
CA SER A 990 36.86 86.86 14.49
C SER A 990 35.88 86.35 13.43
N GLN A 991 34.58 86.50 13.67
CA GLN A 991 33.52 86.27 12.68
C GLN A 991 33.68 87.23 11.50
N ALA A 992 34.00 88.50 11.75
CA ALA A 992 34.27 89.50 10.71
C ALA A 992 35.47 89.10 9.84
N ALA A 993 36.59 88.73 10.47
CA ALA A 993 37.78 88.25 9.77
C ALA A 993 37.49 86.95 8.98
N ALA A 994 36.68 86.03 9.53
CA ALA A 994 36.27 84.81 8.85
C ALA A 994 35.33 85.09 7.66
N CYS A 995 34.37 86.01 7.78
CA CYS A 995 33.51 86.45 6.69
C CYS A 995 34.29 87.16 5.58
N ILE A 996 35.31 87.95 5.93
CA ILE A 996 36.25 88.57 4.97
C ILE A 996 37.12 87.49 4.28
N ALA A 997 37.53 86.45 5.00
CA ALA A 997 38.41 85.39 4.48
C ALA A 997 37.69 84.26 3.73
N ALA A 998 36.36 84.16 3.81
CA ALA A 998 35.58 83.06 3.23
C ALA A 998 35.54 83.04 1.69
N GLU A 999 36.01 84.12 1.05
CA GLU A 999 35.76 84.52 -0.35
C GLU A 999 34.26 84.65 -0.71
N PRO A 1000 33.83 85.71 -1.41
CA PRO A 1000 32.47 85.77 -1.93
C PRO A 1000 32.29 84.65 -2.97
N VAL A 1001 31.12 84.02 -3.00
CA VAL A 1001 30.73 83.13 -4.11
C VAL A 1001 30.91 83.93 -5.41
N PRO A 1002 31.84 83.54 -6.30
CA PRO A 1002 32.28 84.42 -7.37
C PRO A 1002 31.15 84.70 -8.37
N PRO A 1003 31.04 85.94 -8.91
CA PRO A 1003 30.04 86.27 -9.91
C PRO A 1003 30.29 85.42 -11.17
N GLY A 1004 29.45 84.38 -11.34
CA GLY A 1004 29.61 83.38 -12.40
C GLY A 1004 29.41 81.92 -11.95
N SER A 1005 29.27 81.62 -10.65
CA SER A 1005 29.09 80.24 -10.16
C SER A 1005 27.84 79.50 -10.70
N ALA A 1006 26.91 80.21 -11.34
CA ALA A 1006 25.80 79.63 -12.08
C ALA A 1006 26.23 78.76 -13.28
N SER A 1007 27.50 78.81 -13.72
CA SER A 1007 28.04 77.95 -14.78
C SER A 1007 28.67 76.64 -14.30
N ALA A 1008 28.72 76.38 -12.97
CA ALA A 1008 29.12 75.08 -12.45
C ALA A 1008 27.96 74.09 -12.63
N ALA A 1009 28.08 73.17 -13.60
CA ALA A 1009 27.03 72.22 -13.97
C ALA A 1009 26.44 71.51 -12.74
N ASN A 1010 25.10 71.47 -12.66
CA ASN A 1010 24.36 70.96 -11.50
C ASN A 1010 24.79 69.52 -11.17
N PRO A 1011 25.46 69.26 -10.03
CA PRO A 1011 26.01 67.94 -9.73
C PRO A 1011 24.91 66.88 -9.54
N HIS A 1012 23.73 67.29 -9.11
CA HIS A 1012 22.57 66.42 -8.93
C HIS A 1012 21.91 66.04 -10.27
N GLU A 1013 22.08 66.86 -11.32
CA GLU A 1013 21.59 66.54 -12.66
C GLU A 1013 22.44 65.44 -13.33
N VAL A 1014 23.76 65.46 -13.11
CA VAL A 1014 24.68 64.38 -13.54
C VAL A 1014 24.39 63.08 -12.77
N GLU A 1015 24.13 63.18 -11.46
CA GLU A 1015 23.72 62.05 -10.63
C GLU A 1015 22.38 61.44 -11.09
N ALA A 1016 21.36 62.28 -11.35
CA ALA A 1016 20.08 61.85 -11.89
C ALA A 1016 20.22 61.22 -13.29
N GLY A 1017 21.12 61.74 -14.14
CA GLY A 1017 21.46 61.13 -15.43
C GLY A 1017 22.00 59.71 -15.29
N ARG A 1018 22.91 59.47 -14.34
CA ARG A 1018 23.44 58.14 -14.03
C ARG A 1018 22.36 57.20 -13.50
N LEU A 1019 21.53 57.68 -12.57
CA LEU A 1019 20.45 56.89 -11.96
C LEU A 1019 19.39 56.48 -12.99
N ARG A 1020 19.04 57.36 -13.96
CA ARG A 1020 18.15 57.00 -15.09
C ARG A 1020 18.69 55.83 -15.91
N ALA A 1021 19.99 55.82 -16.22
CA ALA A 1021 20.62 54.73 -16.98
C ALA A 1021 20.64 53.41 -16.19
N GLN A 1022 20.88 53.47 -14.88
CA GLN A 1022 20.83 52.29 -14.00
C GLN A 1022 19.40 51.75 -13.86
N LEU A 1023 18.41 52.62 -13.67
CA LEU A 1023 16.99 52.26 -13.60
C LEU A 1023 16.52 51.59 -14.90
N ALA A 1024 16.86 52.15 -16.07
CA ALA A 1024 16.53 51.55 -17.37
C ALA A 1024 17.15 50.15 -17.54
N THR A 1025 18.38 49.95 -17.05
CA THR A 1025 19.09 48.66 -17.12
C THR A 1025 18.42 47.60 -16.24
N GLU A 1026 18.08 47.91 -14.98
CA GLU A 1026 17.39 46.93 -14.12
C GLU A 1026 15.93 46.72 -14.55
N ALA A 1027 15.24 47.74 -15.08
CA ALA A 1027 13.89 47.58 -15.64
C ALA A 1027 13.87 46.61 -16.84
N ALA A 1028 14.85 46.69 -17.75
CA ALA A 1028 14.98 45.74 -18.86
C ALA A 1028 15.25 44.31 -18.37
N ARG A 1029 16.10 44.14 -17.33
CA ARG A 1029 16.36 42.83 -16.70
C ARG A 1029 15.13 42.23 -16.02
N VAL A 1030 14.32 43.05 -15.37
CA VAL A 1030 13.04 42.62 -14.77
C VAL A 1030 12.10 42.09 -15.86
N LEU A 1031 11.96 42.82 -16.98
CA LEU A 1031 11.12 42.39 -18.11
C LEU A 1031 11.60 41.08 -18.74
N GLU A 1032 12.92 40.90 -18.91
CA GLU A 1032 13.53 39.66 -19.41
C GLU A 1032 13.23 38.46 -18.49
N LEU A 1033 13.37 38.65 -17.17
CA LEU A 1033 13.07 37.61 -16.18
C LEU A 1033 11.57 37.29 -16.10
N GLU A 1034 10.70 38.29 -16.24
CA GLU A 1034 9.24 38.09 -16.30
C GLU A 1034 8.84 37.27 -17.53
N GLY A 1035 9.34 37.61 -18.72
CA GLY A 1035 9.13 36.84 -19.95
C GLY A 1035 9.65 35.40 -19.84
N ARG A 1036 10.90 35.22 -19.40
CA ARG A 1036 11.51 33.90 -19.18
C ARG A 1036 10.76 33.08 -18.12
N GLY A 1037 10.21 33.73 -17.09
CA GLY A 1037 9.37 33.10 -16.07
C GLY A 1037 8.06 32.58 -16.64
N ALA A 1038 7.39 33.37 -17.49
CA ALA A 1038 6.17 32.97 -18.18
C ALA A 1038 6.41 31.78 -19.14
N ASP A 1039 7.47 31.83 -19.94
CA ASP A 1039 7.84 30.74 -20.85
C ASP A 1039 8.13 29.42 -20.11
N LEU A 1040 8.86 29.49 -18.99
CA LEU A 1040 9.13 28.33 -18.14
C LEU A 1040 7.86 27.77 -17.48
N ALA A 1041 6.93 28.64 -17.07
CA ALA A 1041 5.64 28.24 -16.52
C ALA A 1041 4.76 27.53 -17.56
N ALA A 1042 4.72 28.02 -18.81
CA ALA A 1042 4.02 27.37 -19.91
C ALA A 1042 4.62 25.99 -20.24
N GLN A 1043 5.96 25.90 -20.36
CA GLN A 1043 6.66 24.63 -20.59
C GLN A 1043 6.41 23.60 -19.47
N LEU A 1044 6.29 24.06 -18.21
CA LEU A 1044 5.95 23.20 -17.07
C LEU A 1044 4.51 22.67 -17.13
N ALA A 1045 3.56 23.46 -17.63
CA ALA A 1045 2.19 23.01 -17.83
C ALA A 1045 2.12 21.90 -18.89
N ASP A 1046 2.77 22.09 -20.04
CA ASP A 1046 2.84 21.10 -21.11
C ASP A 1046 3.55 19.82 -20.66
N LEU A 1047 4.73 19.94 -20.03
CA LEU A 1047 5.49 18.79 -19.52
C LEU A 1047 4.72 18.00 -18.46
N LYS A 1048 3.94 18.69 -17.63
CA LYS A 1048 3.05 18.03 -16.67
C LYS A 1048 1.97 17.21 -17.38
N LEU A 1049 1.37 17.73 -18.45
CA LEU A 1049 0.38 16.97 -19.23
C LEU A 1049 1.01 15.74 -19.91
N VAL A 1050 2.22 15.85 -20.49
CA VAL A 1050 2.96 14.69 -21.03
C VAL A 1050 3.27 13.66 -19.95
N HIS A 1051 3.86 14.09 -18.82
CA HIS A 1051 4.15 13.19 -17.69
C HIS A 1051 2.87 12.51 -17.17
N ASP A 1052 1.76 13.23 -17.12
CA ASP A 1052 0.49 12.73 -16.59
C ASP A 1052 -0.18 11.72 -17.55
N ALA A 1053 -0.05 11.93 -18.86
CA ALA A 1053 -0.40 10.96 -19.90
C ALA A 1053 0.45 9.68 -19.82
N LEU A 1054 1.71 9.76 -19.39
CA LEU A 1054 2.64 8.63 -19.23
C LEU A 1054 2.53 7.90 -17.87
N ARG A 1055 1.61 8.31 -16.98
CA ARG A 1055 1.33 7.57 -15.73
C ARG A 1055 0.61 6.24 -16.03
N PRO A 1056 0.61 5.28 -15.09
CA PRO A 1056 -0.22 4.06 -15.17
C PRO A 1056 -1.73 4.32 -15.37
N THR A 1057 -2.22 5.51 -14.99
CA THR A 1057 -3.60 5.97 -15.18
C THR A 1057 -3.85 6.70 -16.51
N GLY A 1058 -2.81 6.92 -17.32
CA GLY A 1058 -2.88 7.58 -18.62
C GLY A 1058 -2.93 6.56 -19.77
N VAL A 1059 -2.09 6.71 -20.78
CA VAL A 1059 -2.03 5.85 -21.98
C VAL A 1059 -1.88 4.36 -21.63
N VAL A 1060 -1.11 4.03 -20.58
CA VAL A 1060 -0.91 2.66 -20.11
C VAL A 1060 -2.23 1.99 -19.70
N ASN A 1061 -3.21 2.74 -19.17
CA ASN A 1061 -4.51 2.19 -18.79
C ASN A 1061 -5.28 1.66 -20.02
N TYR A 1062 -5.14 2.29 -21.17
CA TYR A 1062 -5.76 1.89 -22.45
C TYR A 1062 -5.05 0.68 -23.09
N LEU A 1063 -3.76 0.49 -22.80
CA LEU A 1063 -3.04 -0.74 -23.14
C LEU A 1063 -3.56 -1.92 -22.30
N LEU A 1064 -3.73 -1.71 -20.99
CA LEU A 1064 -4.25 -2.73 -20.07
C LEU A 1064 -5.71 -3.14 -20.34
N GLU A 1065 -6.51 -2.33 -21.05
CA GLU A 1065 -7.86 -2.71 -21.50
C GLU A 1065 -7.84 -3.91 -22.47
N GLY A 1066 -6.87 -3.99 -23.39
CA GLY A 1066 -6.70 -5.12 -24.30
C GLY A 1066 -6.41 -6.42 -23.54
N VAL A 1067 -5.45 -6.36 -22.63
CA VAL A 1067 -5.11 -7.44 -21.69
C VAL A 1067 -6.33 -7.88 -20.86
N LEU A 1068 -7.14 -6.93 -20.39
CA LEU A 1068 -8.33 -7.20 -19.59
C LEU A 1068 -9.40 -7.94 -20.41
N ALA A 1069 -9.57 -7.56 -21.68
CA ALA A 1069 -10.48 -8.22 -22.62
C ALA A 1069 -10.04 -9.67 -22.93
N ASP A 1070 -8.74 -9.87 -23.15
CA ASP A 1070 -8.13 -11.20 -23.31
C ASP A 1070 -8.29 -12.07 -22.03
N LEU A 1071 -8.08 -11.47 -20.85
CA LEU A 1071 -8.22 -12.17 -19.56
C LEU A 1071 -9.67 -12.58 -19.30
N GLN A 1072 -10.64 -11.72 -19.67
CA GLN A 1072 -12.06 -12.04 -19.63
C GLN A 1072 -12.38 -13.27 -20.49
N ALA A 1073 -11.88 -13.32 -21.73
CA ALA A 1073 -12.12 -14.44 -22.64
C ALA A 1073 -11.48 -15.76 -22.17
N THR A 1074 -10.21 -15.73 -21.75
CA THR A 1074 -9.51 -16.93 -21.23
C THR A 1074 -10.13 -17.43 -19.92
N THR A 1075 -10.50 -16.52 -19.00
CA THR A 1075 -11.20 -16.86 -17.75
C THR A 1075 -12.57 -17.46 -18.02
N GLY A 1076 -13.32 -16.94 -18.98
CA GLY A 1076 -14.64 -17.45 -19.39
C GLY A 1076 -14.59 -18.92 -19.81
N THR A 1077 -13.55 -19.34 -20.53
CA THR A 1077 -13.33 -20.72 -20.94
C THR A 1077 -13.19 -21.68 -19.74
N PHE A 1078 -12.35 -21.33 -18.75
CA PHE A 1078 -12.20 -22.16 -17.55
C PHE A 1078 -13.44 -22.11 -16.64
N LEU A 1079 -14.10 -20.94 -16.54
CA LEU A 1079 -15.29 -20.76 -15.71
C LEU A 1079 -16.47 -21.58 -16.24
N ALA A 1080 -16.65 -21.67 -17.56
CA ALA A 1080 -17.69 -22.50 -18.19
C ALA A 1080 -17.51 -24.01 -17.93
N ALA A 1081 -16.28 -24.47 -17.69
CA ALA A 1081 -15.99 -25.85 -17.28
C ALA A 1081 -16.19 -26.07 -15.77
N LEU A 1082 -15.66 -25.16 -14.95
CA LEU A 1082 -15.60 -25.31 -13.49
C LEU A 1082 -16.88 -24.90 -12.77
N ALA A 1083 -17.49 -23.77 -13.10
CA ALA A 1083 -18.67 -23.23 -12.42
C ALA A 1083 -19.64 -22.58 -13.41
N PRO A 1084 -20.36 -23.38 -14.23
CA PRO A 1084 -21.23 -22.87 -15.28
C PRO A 1084 -22.42 -22.02 -14.77
N SER A 1085 -22.76 -22.14 -13.48
CA SER A 1085 -23.77 -21.29 -12.80
C SER A 1085 -23.27 -19.88 -12.46
N LEU A 1086 -22.00 -19.56 -12.73
CA LEU A 1086 -21.36 -18.27 -12.48
C LEU A 1086 -20.92 -17.62 -13.79
N THR A 1087 -21.06 -16.30 -13.88
CA THR A 1087 -20.35 -15.49 -14.88
C THR A 1087 -19.55 -14.39 -14.21
N LEU A 1088 -18.31 -14.20 -14.66
CA LEU A 1088 -17.48 -13.05 -14.32
C LEU A 1088 -17.52 -12.06 -15.49
N GLU A 1089 -17.73 -10.79 -15.18
CA GLU A 1089 -17.54 -9.65 -16.08
C GLU A 1089 -16.41 -8.78 -15.51
N LEU A 1090 -15.31 -8.67 -16.26
CA LEU A 1090 -14.23 -7.72 -16.02
C LEU A 1090 -14.46 -6.45 -16.85
N LYS A 1091 -14.52 -5.28 -16.18
CA LYS A 1091 -14.72 -3.97 -16.82
C LYS A 1091 -13.57 -3.04 -16.46
N PRO A 1092 -13.03 -2.22 -17.38
CA PRO A 1092 -11.89 -1.36 -17.10
C PRO A 1092 -12.23 -0.13 -16.26
N SER A 1093 -13.51 0.23 -16.24
CA SER A 1093 -14.08 1.37 -15.53
C SER A 1093 -15.40 0.98 -14.87
N ARG A 1094 -15.84 1.79 -13.89
CA ARG A 1094 -17.14 1.65 -13.22
C ARG A 1094 -17.85 3.00 -13.06
N PRO A 1095 -19.19 3.03 -12.91
CA PRO A 1095 -19.90 4.27 -12.63
C PRO A 1095 -19.50 4.91 -11.28
N GLY A 1096 -19.61 6.22 -11.22
CA GLY A 1096 -19.36 7.04 -10.04
C GLY A 1096 -20.39 6.77 -8.93
N ARG A 1097 -19.96 6.96 -7.67
CA ARG A 1097 -20.86 6.75 -6.51
C ARG A 1097 -21.85 7.88 -6.30
N ALA A 1098 -21.46 9.12 -6.63
CA ALA A 1098 -22.27 10.32 -6.47
C ALA A 1098 -23.02 10.70 -7.75
N ASP A 1099 -22.44 10.35 -8.91
CA ASP A 1099 -22.98 10.58 -10.24
C ASP A 1099 -22.78 9.28 -11.05
N PRO A 1100 -23.87 8.58 -11.44
CA PRO A 1100 -23.80 7.38 -12.26
C PRO A 1100 -23.30 7.61 -13.70
N GLU A 1101 -23.40 8.83 -14.24
CA GLU A 1101 -22.86 9.15 -15.58
C GLU A 1101 -21.35 9.39 -15.54
N ALA A 1102 -20.80 9.79 -14.38
CA ALA A 1102 -19.36 9.94 -14.20
C ALA A 1102 -18.64 8.59 -14.25
N VAL A 1103 -17.68 8.44 -15.18
CA VAL A 1103 -16.88 7.23 -15.33
C VAL A 1103 -15.65 7.29 -14.43
N VAL A 1104 -15.44 6.24 -13.61
CA VAL A 1104 -14.26 6.08 -12.76
C VAL A 1104 -13.34 5.01 -13.37
N GLU A 1105 -12.09 5.37 -13.63
CA GLU A 1105 -11.00 4.54 -14.21
C GLU A 1105 -10.50 3.43 -13.27
N GLN A 1106 -11.43 2.61 -12.78
CA GLN A 1106 -11.21 1.54 -11.81
C GLN A 1106 -11.77 0.23 -12.35
N VAL A 1107 -10.94 -0.81 -12.36
CA VAL A 1107 -11.33 -2.15 -12.79
C VAL A 1107 -12.40 -2.71 -11.85
N GLU A 1108 -13.54 -3.07 -12.43
CA GLU A 1108 -14.66 -3.70 -11.75
C GLU A 1108 -14.74 -5.18 -12.10
N LYS A 1109 -15.04 -6.00 -11.08
CA LYS A 1109 -15.20 -7.45 -11.17
C LYS A 1109 -16.64 -7.79 -10.76
N SER A 1110 -17.58 -7.67 -11.69
CA SER A 1110 -18.98 -8.01 -11.43
C SER A 1110 -19.21 -9.50 -11.63
N VAL A 1111 -19.78 -10.18 -10.62
CA VAL A 1111 -20.15 -11.59 -10.70
C VAL A 1111 -21.67 -11.69 -10.78
N LYS A 1112 -22.19 -12.54 -11.67
CA LYS A 1112 -23.60 -12.93 -11.68
C LYS A 1112 -23.72 -14.43 -11.40
N VAL A 1113 -24.77 -14.80 -10.67
CA VAL A 1113 -24.97 -16.15 -10.12
C VAL A 1113 -26.38 -16.62 -10.44
N ARG A 1114 -26.52 -17.88 -10.86
CA ARG A 1114 -27.81 -18.53 -11.01
C ARG A 1114 -28.38 -18.87 -9.64
N VAL A 1115 -29.49 -18.23 -9.27
CA VAL A 1115 -30.22 -18.56 -8.04
C VAL A 1115 -31.02 -19.85 -8.28
N PRO A 1116 -31.04 -20.82 -7.35
CA PRO A 1116 -31.89 -22.01 -7.48
C PRO A 1116 -33.35 -21.64 -7.72
N GLY A 1117 -33.97 -22.25 -8.74
CA GLY A 1117 -35.33 -21.91 -9.18
C GLY A 1117 -35.46 -20.67 -10.10
N SER A 1118 -34.37 -19.92 -10.33
CA SER A 1118 -34.34 -18.79 -11.27
C SER A 1118 -33.68 -19.16 -12.59
N GLN A 1119 -34.35 -18.86 -13.70
CA GLN A 1119 -33.77 -18.93 -15.04
C GLN A 1119 -32.89 -17.71 -15.40
N VAL A 1120 -32.99 -16.62 -14.62
CA VAL A 1120 -32.20 -15.40 -14.79
C VAL A 1120 -31.01 -15.37 -13.82
N LEU A 1121 -29.84 -14.92 -14.30
CA LEU A 1121 -28.66 -14.68 -13.46
C LEU A 1121 -28.81 -13.38 -12.67
N GLN A 1122 -28.53 -13.40 -11.37
CA GLN A 1122 -28.58 -12.18 -10.55
C GLN A 1122 -27.16 -11.72 -10.17
N PRO A 1123 -26.89 -10.40 -10.16
CA PRO A 1123 -25.61 -9.88 -9.69
C PRO A 1123 -25.41 -10.19 -8.21
N ARG A 1124 -24.20 -10.61 -7.84
CA ARG A 1124 -23.77 -10.80 -6.45
C ARG A 1124 -22.37 -10.25 -6.25
N SER A 1125 -22.10 -9.72 -5.06
CA SER A 1125 -20.73 -9.40 -4.67
C SER A 1125 -19.91 -10.67 -4.45
N ILE A 1126 -18.59 -10.61 -4.67
CA ILE A 1126 -17.65 -11.73 -4.41
C ILE A 1126 -17.74 -12.23 -2.96
N LYS A 1127 -18.10 -11.35 -2.02
CA LYS A 1127 -18.32 -11.68 -0.59
C LYS A 1127 -19.55 -12.56 -0.36
N GLN A 1128 -20.60 -12.43 -1.18
CA GLN A 1128 -21.84 -13.22 -1.11
C GLN A 1128 -21.75 -14.58 -1.80
N LEU A 1129 -20.65 -14.89 -2.49
CA LEU A 1129 -20.38 -16.22 -3.02
C LEU A 1129 -20.05 -17.19 -1.89
N SER A 1130 -20.56 -18.42 -1.97
CA SER A 1130 -20.13 -19.53 -1.11
C SER A 1130 -18.64 -19.83 -1.28
N GLY A 1131 -18.05 -20.55 -0.31
CA GLY A 1131 -16.63 -20.93 -0.35
C GLY A 1131 -16.26 -21.69 -1.63
N GLY A 1132 -17.10 -22.64 -2.05
CA GLY A 1132 -16.91 -23.43 -3.27
C GLY A 1132 -17.03 -22.59 -4.55
N GLU A 1133 -18.08 -21.76 -4.66
CA GLU A 1133 -18.23 -20.84 -5.81
C GLU A 1133 -17.05 -19.88 -5.93
N ARG A 1134 -16.63 -19.26 -4.83
CA ARG A 1134 -15.49 -18.34 -4.80
C ARG A 1134 -14.19 -19.04 -5.21
N ARG A 1135 -13.95 -20.26 -4.71
CA ARG A 1135 -12.76 -21.06 -5.05
C ARG A 1135 -12.74 -21.45 -6.54
N ARG A 1136 -13.86 -21.89 -7.11
CA ARG A 1136 -13.97 -22.22 -8.54
C ARG A 1136 -13.77 -21.00 -9.44
N LEU A 1137 -14.40 -19.86 -9.08
CA LEU A 1137 -14.23 -18.60 -9.79
C LEU A 1137 -12.77 -18.11 -9.75
N ALA A 1138 -12.16 -18.14 -8.57
CA ALA A 1138 -10.77 -17.74 -8.37
C ALA A 1138 -9.79 -18.63 -9.16
N LEU A 1139 -9.98 -19.96 -9.14
CA LEU A 1139 -9.19 -20.90 -9.94
C LEU A 1139 -9.35 -20.66 -11.45
N SER A 1140 -10.58 -20.36 -11.91
CA SER A 1140 -10.84 -20.04 -13.31
C SER A 1140 -10.09 -18.78 -13.78
N LEU A 1141 -10.08 -17.74 -12.96
CA LEU A 1141 -9.35 -16.48 -13.24
C LEU A 1141 -7.83 -16.69 -13.18
N ALA A 1142 -7.34 -17.50 -12.25
CA ALA A 1142 -5.93 -17.83 -12.11
C ALA A 1142 -5.40 -18.65 -13.31
N LEU A 1143 -6.16 -19.65 -13.76
CA LEU A 1143 -5.84 -20.42 -14.97
C LEU A 1143 -5.98 -19.59 -16.25
N GLY A 1144 -6.97 -18.67 -16.31
CA GLY A 1144 -7.12 -17.68 -17.38
C GLY A 1144 -5.87 -16.80 -17.51
N PHE A 1145 -5.36 -16.29 -16.40
CA PHE A 1145 -4.12 -15.51 -16.35
C PHE A 1145 -2.90 -16.31 -16.82
N SER A 1146 -2.76 -17.58 -16.41
CA SER A 1146 -1.68 -18.46 -16.88
C SER A 1146 -1.76 -18.75 -18.38
N ALA A 1147 -2.96 -19.04 -18.88
CA ALA A 1147 -3.19 -19.25 -20.30
C ALA A 1147 -2.88 -17.99 -21.13
N LEU A 1148 -3.19 -16.80 -20.60
CA LEU A 1148 -2.87 -15.53 -21.25
C LEU A 1148 -1.37 -15.24 -21.26
N ALA A 1149 -0.67 -15.43 -20.13
CA ALA A 1149 0.79 -15.31 -20.06
C ALA A 1149 1.50 -16.26 -21.05
N LYS A 1150 0.99 -17.49 -21.19
CA LYS A 1150 1.47 -18.47 -22.18
C LYS A 1150 1.19 -18.03 -23.62
N ARG A 1151 -0.02 -17.52 -23.92
CA ARG A 1151 -0.42 -17.03 -25.26
C ARG A 1151 0.42 -15.84 -25.71
N ARG A 1152 0.81 -14.97 -24.77
CA ARG A 1152 1.71 -13.82 -24.98
C ARG A 1152 3.19 -14.18 -24.99
N GLY A 1153 3.54 -15.47 -24.85
CA GLY A 1153 4.93 -15.96 -24.89
C GLY A 1153 5.77 -15.65 -23.65
N LEU A 1154 5.24 -14.94 -22.65
CA LEU A 1154 6.01 -14.40 -21.52
C LEU A 1154 6.61 -15.50 -20.66
N LEU A 1155 5.80 -16.50 -20.30
CA LEU A 1155 6.24 -17.68 -19.56
C LEU A 1155 5.44 -18.91 -19.99
N GLN A 1156 6.16 -19.99 -20.29
CA GLN A 1156 5.59 -21.33 -20.49
C GLN A 1156 6.29 -22.30 -19.53
N SER A 1157 5.53 -23.22 -18.93
CA SER A 1157 6.02 -24.19 -17.95
C SER A 1157 5.53 -25.60 -18.28
N ASN A 1158 6.40 -26.61 -18.10
CA ASN A 1158 6.02 -28.02 -18.10
C ASN A 1158 5.29 -28.44 -16.81
N LEU A 1159 5.43 -27.66 -15.74
CA LEU A 1159 4.92 -27.91 -14.40
C LEU A 1159 3.71 -27.01 -14.08
N LEU A 1160 2.77 -27.55 -13.32
CA LEU A 1160 1.72 -26.81 -12.60
C LEU A 1160 1.62 -27.40 -11.17
N VAL A 1161 1.48 -26.54 -10.16
CA VAL A 1161 1.37 -26.92 -8.74
C VAL A 1161 0.13 -26.27 -8.12
N LEU A 1162 -0.71 -27.10 -7.51
CA LEU A 1162 -2.00 -26.75 -6.94
C LEU A 1162 -2.06 -27.22 -5.47
N ASP A 1163 -1.81 -26.31 -4.53
CA ASP A 1163 -1.75 -26.62 -3.10
C ASP A 1163 -3.12 -26.46 -2.42
N GLU A 1164 -3.75 -27.59 -2.08
CA GLU A 1164 -5.08 -27.68 -1.44
C GLU A 1164 -6.20 -26.90 -2.17
N VAL A 1165 -6.09 -26.65 -3.48
CA VAL A 1165 -7.07 -25.87 -4.26
C VAL A 1165 -8.47 -26.49 -4.35
N MET A 1166 -8.57 -27.80 -4.14
CA MET A 1166 -9.84 -28.56 -4.12
C MET A 1166 -10.49 -28.57 -2.72
N GLN A 1167 -9.83 -28.01 -1.70
CA GLN A 1167 -10.39 -27.87 -0.36
C GLN A 1167 -11.57 -26.88 -0.39
N HIS A 1168 -12.63 -27.22 0.34
CA HIS A 1168 -13.91 -26.49 0.37
C HIS A 1168 -14.72 -26.50 -0.94
N LEU A 1169 -14.37 -27.35 -1.91
CA LEU A 1169 -15.27 -27.67 -3.03
C LEU A 1169 -16.29 -28.74 -2.60
N ASP A 1170 -17.48 -28.65 -3.18
CA ASP A 1170 -18.47 -29.75 -3.18
C ASP A 1170 -18.01 -30.90 -4.10
N ALA A 1171 -18.71 -32.03 -4.06
CA ALA A 1171 -18.36 -33.22 -4.86
C ALA A 1171 -18.34 -32.93 -6.37
N GLU A 1172 -19.29 -32.15 -6.86
CA GLU A 1172 -19.37 -31.74 -8.27
C GLU A 1172 -18.17 -30.86 -8.67
N GLY A 1173 -17.82 -29.87 -7.84
CA GLY A 1173 -16.66 -29.01 -8.02
C GLY A 1173 -15.35 -29.79 -8.02
N CYS A 1174 -15.22 -30.77 -7.13
CA CYS A 1174 -14.09 -31.69 -7.14
C CYS A 1174 -14.02 -32.47 -8.46
N ALA A 1175 -15.13 -33.05 -8.92
CA ALA A 1175 -15.18 -33.79 -10.19
C ALA A 1175 -14.88 -32.90 -11.41
N ARG A 1176 -15.37 -31.66 -11.42
CA ARG A 1176 -15.08 -30.69 -12.49
C ARG A 1176 -13.61 -30.25 -12.53
N VAL A 1177 -13.00 -30.00 -11.38
CA VAL A 1177 -11.56 -29.73 -11.31
C VAL A 1177 -10.78 -30.97 -11.76
N ALA A 1178 -11.08 -32.16 -11.23
CA ALA A 1178 -10.47 -33.43 -11.64
C ALA A 1178 -10.48 -33.65 -13.16
N ALA A 1179 -11.64 -33.43 -13.80
CA ALA A 1179 -11.78 -33.54 -15.26
C ALA A 1179 -10.94 -32.48 -15.99
N LEU A 1180 -10.91 -31.23 -15.52
CA LEU A 1180 -10.09 -30.16 -16.10
C LEU A 1180 -8.59 -30.47 -16.01
N LEU A 1181 -8.10 -31.00 -14.89
CA LEU A 1181 -6.67 -31.27 -14.71
C LEU A 1181 -6.09 -32.20 -15.79
N ARG A 1182 -6.87 -33.18 -16.25
CA ARG A 1182 -6.49 -34.12 -17.32
C ARG A 1182 -6.47 -33.48 -18.72
N THR A 1183 -7.04 -32.29 -18.92
CA THR A 1183 -7.00 -31.56 -20.20
C THR A 1183 -5.92 -30.50 -20.26
N LEU A 1184 -5.23 -30.24 -19.14
CA LEU A 1184 -4.18 -29.22 -19.07
C LEU A 1184 -2.93 -29.65 -19.86
N PRO A 1185 -2.24 -28.71 -20.55
CA PRO A 1185 -1.11 -29.03 -21.44
C PRO A 1185 0.23 -29.29 -20.73
N GLN A 1186 0.29 -29.21 -19.41
CA GLN A 1186 1.49 -29.41 -18.61
C GLN A 1186 1.89 -30.90 -18.55
N ALA A 1187 3.19 -31.19 -18.64
CA ALA A 1187 3.72 -32.56 -18.52
C ALA A 1187 3.67 -33.10 -17.08
N SER A 1188 3.56 -32.22 -16.09
CA SER A 1188 3.39 -32.55 -14.68
C SER A 1188 2.40 -31.60 -14.01
N VAL A 1189 1.38 -32.14 -13.36
CA VAL A 1189 0.41 -31.38 -12.56
C VAL A 1189 0.41 -31.95 -11.14
N LEU A 1190 1.01 -31.24 -10.20
CA LEU A 1190 1.11 -31.64 -8.79
C LEU A 1190 -0.07 -31.06 -7.99
N VAL A 1191 -0.90 -31.92 -7.42
CA VAL A 1191 -2.05 -31.53 -6.60
C VAL A 1191 -1.83 -31.98 -5.16
N VAL A 1192 -1.76 -31.04 -4.21
CA VAL A 1192 -1.72 -31.39 -2.79
C VAL A 1192 -3.13 -31.65 -2.29
N ALA A 1193 -3.37 -32.86 -1.78
CA ALA A 1193 -4.70 -33.28 -1.34
C ALA A 1193 -4.66 -34.24 -0.15
N GLN A 1194 -5.80 -34.36 0.54
CA GLN A 1194 -5.99 -35.36 1.60
C GLN A 1194 -6.20 -36.75 1.01
N ARG A 1195 -5.78 -37.78 1.74
CA ARG A 1195 -5.88 -39.19 1.33
C ARG A 1195 -7.35 -39.59 1.25
N GLY A 1196 -7.78 -40.18 0.14
CA GLY A 1196 -9.19 -40.54 -0.11
C GLY A 1196 -10.09 -39.39 -0.57
N SER A 1197 -9.52 -38.24 -0.97
CA SER A 1197 -10.28 -37.19 -1.67
C SER A 1197 -10.50 -37.53 -3.14
N ALA A 1198 -11.55 -36.96 -3.76
CA ALA A 1198 -11.83 -37.11 -5.20
C ALA A 1198 -10.67 -36.65 -6.11
N ALA A 1199 -9.75 -35.81 -5.61
CA ALA A 1199 -8.49 -35.51 -6.29
C ALA A 1199 -7.64 -36.78 -6.54
N ALA A 1200 -7.58 -37.68 -5.55
CA ALA A 1200 -6.81 -38.93 -5.62
C ALA A 1200 -7.42 -39.97 -6.58
N GLU A 1201 -8.73 -39.87 -6.89
CA GLU A 1201 -9.38 -40.67 -7.92
C GLU A 1201 -9.07 -40.15 -9.34
N ALA A 1202 -8.80 -38.84 -9.46
CA ALA A 1202 -8.44 -38.21 -10.72
C ALA A 1202 -7.00 -38.51 -11.18
N ALA A 1203 -6.11 -38.85 -10.24
CA ALA A 1203 -4.66 -38.82 -10.43
C ALA A 1203 -4.07 -40.09 -11.04
N GLU A 1204 -3.18 -39.91 -12.01
CA GLU A 1204 -2.38 -40.99 -12.61
C GLU A 1204 -1.37 -41.55 -11.61
N GLN A 1205 -0.74 -40.68 -10.81
CA GLN A 1205 0.27 -41.02 -9.80
C GLN A 1205 -0.14 -40.54 -8.41
N LEU A 1206 0.25 -41.26 -7.37
CA LEU A 1206 0.03 -40.87 -5.97
C LEU A 1206 1.34 -41.02 -5.19
N ASP A 1207 1.87 -39.90 -4.71
CA ASP A 1207 3.07 -39.89 -3.87
C ASP A 1207 2.68 -39.60 -2.42
N LEU A 1208 3.31 -40.31 -1.48
CA LEU A 1208 3.05 -40.17 -0.05
C LEU A 1208 4.23 -39.51 0.65
N VAL A 1209 3.97 -38.34 1.26
CA VAL A 1209 4.90 -37.74 2.21
C VAL A 1209 4.64 -38.32 3.60
N VAL A 1210 5.56 -39.14 4.09
CA VAL A 1210 5.48 -39.79 5.40
C VAL A 1210 6.31 -39.00 6.41
N LYS A 1211 5.72 -38.62 7.53
CA LYS A 1211 6.42 -38.00 8.66
C LYS A 1211 6.47 -38.95 9.85
N GLU A 1212 7.69 -39.28 10.25
CA GLU A 1212 8.02 -40.17 11.36
C GLU A 1212 9.02 -39.45 12.27
N GLN A 1213 8.78 -39.44 13.58
CA GLN A 1213 9.69 -38.82 14.57
C GLN A 1213 10.05 -37.35 14.25
N GLY A 1214 9.11 -36.61 13.64
CA GLY A 1214 9.30 -35.23 13.22
C GLY A 1214 10.01 -35.03 11.86
N ARG A 1215 10.59 -36.07 11.25
CA ARG A 1215 11.27 -36.01 9.95
C ARG A 1215 10.36 -36.51 8.82
N SER A 1216 10.33 -35.79 7.71
CA SER A 1216 9.56 -36.17 6.51
C SER A 1216 10.43 -36.87 5.46
N ARG A 1217 9.86 -37.91 4.83
CA ARG A 1217 10.40 -38.61 3.65
C ARG A 1217 9.30 -38.73 2.59
N VAL A 1218 9.69 -38.90 1.32
CA VAL A 1218 8.75 -39.04 0.19
C VAL A 1218 8.82 -40.47 -0.35
N LEU A 1219 7.66 -41.09 -0.53
CA LEU A 1219 7.47 -42.36 -1.22
C LEU A 1219 6.81 -42.08 -2.56
N LEU A 1220 7.54 -42.27 -3.66
CA LEU A 1220 7.02 -42.11 -5.02
C LEU A 1220 6.17 -43.33 -5.40
N ASP A 1221 5.06 -43.11 -6.11
CA ASP A 1221 4.10 -44.17 -6.50
C ASP A 1221 3.73 -45.09 -5.33
N HIS A 1222 3.27 -44.51 -4.21
CA HIS A 1222 3.03 -45.27 -2.98
C HIS A 1222 1.78 -46.16 -3.09
N ARG A 1223 2.01 -47.47 -3.24
CA ARG A 1223 0.98 -48.48 -3.53
C ARG A 1223 0.17 -49.00 -2.35
N GLY A 1224 0.18 -48.31 -1.21
CA GLY A 1224 -0.77 -48.55 -0.13
C GLY A 1224 -0.68 -49.92 0.57
N GLU A 1225 0.49 -50.56 0.58
CA GLU A 1225 0.74 -51.69 1.49
C GLU A 1225 0.85 -51.19 2.94
N ALA A 1226 0.22 -51.92 3.85
CA ALA A 1226 0.22 -51.71 5.31
C ALA A 1226 0.70 -52.97 6.03
#